data_AF-A0A7S0A396-F1
#
_entry.id   AF-A0A7S0A396-F1
#
_cell.length_a   1.000
_cell.length_b   1.000
_cell.length_c   1.000
_cell.angle_alpha   90.00
_cell.angle_beta   90.00
_cell.angle_gamma   90.00
#
_symmetry.space_group_name_H-M   'P 1'
#
loop_
_entity.id
_entity.type
_entity.pdbx_description
1 polymer ?
#
loop_
_entity_poly.entity_id
_entity_poly.type
_entity_poly.pdbx_seq_one_letter_code
_entity_poly.pdbx_strand_id
1 'polypeptide(L)'
;MPAHTVSEYCSFGGDESEGDAEGGAEASREDSAEKGAIVRSLIGELSKNSLDSMAKEIFSLYLCVRWAPSPDFVKTAQGEINAGQLSNKSTSFEHFKSFRFMPLRCSKSVNVYGNSPKLGHTHFDDFEAEMKSLAEWYDTEKSGAVAARLAKMTYDMKHARGTETLEAEAEVFDLDMVEKATRACEGNTKPILADTFNSPSHELLKDCGAVKWWQGKLKDWLSAMPFTSFMSPDDEAAKQAAPENTEQVLMCFGKRVASKLHRREQGSHLLTDQSAVGCHGFWDLETAAKMLRRIVDLWKPPTCQLAAMELSMKIRIMEVIASMNSNLFDALPAMLVEEMTENGEWDGKELQASSGLGIMRGVFNSIVSAFKSARGKYVRLGQLLGSTVVKWVVCPLRPITDEKKLQLLDGALGTEDDLARYYAETAYSKWTGKTDLLPGEACDGAAPGMPRTRKCSLGRMRENMPEPYHDEEFICPIRPLLPASQQVEIFKKKHGLCVMHMNSLQMREAQWYYRGRTPQKKQYNKTENIPKDSFQYVKVLGIKSKPDTDFGIWRDFVTLGRRCTEAEAAATPRWCEAPLVHNAPSVTRDLLSGLEMVGHAAGSAASAAAVASGAVEPSVANHAVQERLGQWFDSRFKGLEAFLRRSYSRWLGKATGRYQRLRERLFSESEAAEFVHSLSFQEEIRKDGADSKGYQKYDRYAVTCPCESFDPEREFGLRYKWSENALDLAGNARDKFEGLLDSTAFRVQLRGDGVLSMRNEETAWMTYFTHVAAAGVGRELPQPVASRNPFLLQLSGALSTHSDAGVRASDLLGFEATFACGTRLEMHGLPLPSKDVPATDALEHSGPKRSFLDCLKTGALENQRLRAESPAEDFLPGEYVVRVTFSEIPTCFHETMTDNIRFANETENPVFKNFLWVTGCKALSAVPEGKMPEDLQAAKRAYTYRGMLLGKGLPMDTLAEVIMDPADFVDELEL
;
A
#
# COMPACT_ATOMS: atom_id res chain seq x y z
N MET A 1 -34.76 12.35 17.67
CA MET A 1 -34.92 11.39 16.55
C MET A 1 -35.17 9.95 17.02
N PRO A 2 -34.30 9.27 17.81
CA PRO A 2 -34.48 7.85 18.15
C PRO A 2 -35.81 7.54 18.85
N ALA A 3 -36.26 8.44 19.73
CA ALA A 3 -37.51 8.31 20.46
C ALA A 3 -38.75 8.21 19.55
N HIS A 4 -38.80 9.04 18.50
CA HIS A 4 -39.92 9.13 17.57
C HIS A 4 -39.99 7.90 16.67
N THR A 5 -38.85 7.48 16.12
CA THR A 5 -38.76 6.31 15.25
C THR A 5 -39.17 5.03 15.99
N VAL A 6 -38.81 4.91 17.27
CA VAL A 6 -39.17 3.74 18.07
C VAL A 6 -40.65 3.75 18.48
N SER A 7 -41.22 4.91 18.85
CA SER A 7 -42.65 5.00 19.22
C SER A 7 -43.59 4.76 18.03
N GLU A 8 -43.18 5.12 16.83
CA GLU A 8 -44.03 5.10 15.63
C GLU A 8 -44.01 3.74 14.91
N TYR A 9 -42.85 3.07 14.89
CA TYR A 9 -42.63 1.88 14.06
C TYR A 9 -42.52 0.56 14.84
N CYS A 10 -42.34 0.57 16.17
CA CYS A 10 -42.30 -0.64 16.98
C CYS A 10 -43.70 -1.17 17.33
N SER A 11 -43.86 -2.50 17.30
CA SER A 11 -45.07 -3.16 17.82
C SER A 11 -44.87 -3.51 19.30
N PHE A 12 -45.44 -2.71 20.19
CA PHE A 12 -45.54 -3.05 21.61
C PHE A 12 -46.94 -3.65 21.81
N GLY A 13 -47.01 -4.98 21.94
CA GLY A 13 -48.25 -5.76 21.97
C GLY A 13 -49.41 -5.05 22.68
N GLY A 14 -50.40 -4.66 21.90
CA GLY A 14 -51.53 -3.84 22.28
C GLY A 14 -52.22 -3.38 21.01
N ASP A 15 -52.78 -4.31 20.25
CA ASP A 15 -53.69 -3.96 19.16
C ASP A 15 -54.91 -3.28 19.79
N GLU A 16 -54.95 -1.95 19.66
CA GLU A 16 -56.21 -1.19 19.64
C GLU A 16 -56.98 -1.62 18.39
N SER A 17 -57.63 -2.78 18.45
CA SER A 17 -58.82 -3.00 17.65
C SER A 17 -59.96 -2.29 18.37
N GLU A 18 -60.44 -1.20 17.78
CA GLU A 18 -61.71 -0.55 18.12
C GLU A 18 -62.83 -1.61 18.09
N GLY A 19 -63.25 -2.07 19.26
CA GLY A 19 -64.32 -3.05 19.40
C GLY A 19 -64.76 -3.13 20.85
N ASP A 20 -65.90 -2.49 21.14
CA ASP A 20 -66.56 -2.43 22.44
C ASP A 20 -66.66 -3.81 23.13
N ALA A 21 -65.94 -3.97 24.25
CA ALA A 21 -66.25 -4.98 25.26
C ALA A 21 -65.75 -4.51 26.63
N GLU A 22 -66.66 -3.98 27.44
CA GLU A 22 -66.44 -3.70 28.86
C GLU A 22 -66.21 -5.02 29.62
N GLY A 23 -65.01 -5.18 30.19
CA GLY A 23 -64.74 -6.18 31.23
C GLY A 23 -63.40 -6.91 31.07
N GLY A 24 -62.33 -6.40 31.71
CA GLY A 24 -61.09 -7.17 31.94
C GLY A 24 -59.75 -6.49 31.68
N ALA A 25 -59.66 -5.15 31.69
CA ALA A 25 -58.50 -4.40 31.20
C ALA A 25 -57.59 -3.76 32.28
N GLU A 26 -57.30 -4.46 33.39
CA GLU A 26 -56.27 -4.00 34.35
C GLU A 26 -54.93 -4.75 34.23
N ALA A 27 -54.93 -6.05 33.91
CA ALA A 27 -53.68 -6.83 33.83
C ALA A 27 -52.86 -6.64 32.53
N SER A 28 -53.49 -6.30 31.39
CA SER A 28 -52.78 -6.08 30.12
C SER A 28 -52.10 -4.71 30.02
N ARG A 29 -52.50 -3.76 30.88
CA ARG A 29 -51.93 -2.41 30.91
C ARG A 29 -50.57 -2.36 31.60
N GLU A 30 -50.34 -3.18 32.62
CA GLU A 30 -49.04 -3.28 33.31
C GLU A 30 -47.94 -3.85 32.40
N ASP A 31 -48.22 -4.88 31.62
CA ASP A 31 -47.22 -5.54 30.77
C ASP A 31 -46.77 -4.66 29.57
N SER A 32 -47.69 -3.87 29.00
CA SER A 32 -47.33 -2.86 27.97
C SER A 32 -46.56 -1.67 28.57
N ALA A 33 -46.84 -1.32 29.83
CA ALA A 33 -46.16 -0.25 30.53
C ALA A 33 -44.70 -0.61 30.88
N GLU A 34 -44.43 -1.86 31.26
CA GLU A 34 -43.07 -2.37 31.50
C GLU A 34 -42.25 -2.45 30.20
N LYS A 35 -42.80 -3.02 29.12
CA LYS A 35 -42.15 -3.03 27.79
C LYS A 35 -41.87 -1.61 27.28
N GLY A 36 -42.82 -0.68 27.46
CA GLY A 36 -42.63 0.74 27.14
C GLY A 36 -41.61 1.46 28.03
N ALA A 37 -41.39 1.01 29.27
CA ALA A 37 -40.36 1.56 30.16
C ALA A 37 -38.95 1.13 29.74
N ILE A 38 -38.76 -0.14 29.35
CA ILE A 38 -37.50 -0.69 28.84
C ILE A 38 -37.03 0.09 27.60
N VAL A 39 -37.96 0.35 26.69
CA VAL A 39 -37.70 1.05 25.42
C VAL A 39 -37.36 2.53 25.66
N ARG A 40 -38.09 3.20 26.56
CA ARG A 40 -37.80 4.57 26.97
C ARG A 40 -36.43 4.70 27.66
N SER A 41 -36.00 3.68 28.41
CA SER A 41 -34.66 3.61 28.98
C SER A 41 -33.57 3.55 27.90
N LEU A 42 -33.76 2.71 26.88
CA LEU A 42 -32.84 2.58 25.74
C LEU A 42 -32.72 3.88 24.92
N ILE A 43 -33.84 4.57 24.70
CA ILE A 43 -33.90 5.90 24.07
C ILE A 43 -33.17 6.95 24.92
N GLY A 44 -33.31 6.87 26.25
CA GLY A 44 -32.59 7.69 27.21
C GLY A 44 -31.07 7.50 27.11
N GLU A 45 -30.60 6.27 26.94
CA GLU A 45 -29.18 5.96 26.73
C GLU A 45 -28.66 6.52 25.40
N LEU A 46 -29.43 6.44 24.32
CA LEU A 46 -29.04 6.96 22.99
C LEU A 46 -28.98 8.50 22.92
N SER A 47 -29.82 9.18 23.72
CA SER A 47 -29.95 10.64 23.70
C SER A 47 -28.92 11.39 24.56
N LYS A 48 -28.21 10.69 25.47
CA LYS A 48 -27.25 11.27 26.40
C LYS A 48 -25.80 11.30 25.90
N ASN A 49 -25.55 11.22 24.59
CA ASN A 49 -24.21 11.02 24.02
C ASN A 49 -23.30 12.28 24.04
N SER A 50 -22.97 12.81 25.22
CA SER A 50 -21.96 13.86 25.44
C SER A 50 -20.64 13.23 25.91
N LEU A 51 -19.49 13.89 25.66
CA LEU A 51 -18.17 13.40 26.13
C LEU A 51 -18.12 13.11 27.63
N ASP A 52 -18.83 13.89 28.44
CA ASP A 52 -18.94 13.68 29.88
C ASP A 52 -19.81 12.46 30.23
N SER A 53 -20.94 12.27 29.53
CA SER A 53 -21.79 11.08 29.73
C SER A 53 -21.09 9.82 29.21
N MET A 54 -20.41 9.89 28.08
CA MET A 54 -19.65 8.76 27.50
C MET A 54 -18.53 8.31 28.45
N ALA A 55 -17.77 9.24 29.03
CA ALA A 55 -16.73 8.92 30.01
C ALA A 55 -17.29 8.25 31.27
N LYS A 56 -18.47 8.68 31.75
CA LYS A 56 -19.14 8.10 32.93
C LYS A 56 -19.82 6.76 32.63
N GLU A 57 -20.42 6.62 31.45
CA GLU A 57 -21.12 5.41 30.99
C GLU A 57 -20.15 4.27 30.61
N ILE A 58 -18.88 4.56 30.33
CA ILE A 58 -17.82 3.53 30.19
C ILE A 58 -17.64 2.76 31.51
N PHE A 59 -17.83 3.41 32.65
CA PHE A 59 -17.86 2.76 33.96
C PHE A 59 -19.27 2.24 34.28
N SER A 60 -19.85 1.50 33.35
CA SER A 60 -21.04 0.71 33.58
C SER A 60 -20.73 -0.76 33.38
N LEU A 61 -21.55 -1.61 33.98
CA LEU A 61 -21.47 -3.05 33.81
C LEU A 61 -22.85 -3.60 33.50
N TYR A 62 -22.92 -4.56 32.60
CA TYR A 62 -24.14 -5.32 32.38
C TYR A 62 -23.80 -6.81 32.26
N LEU A 63 -24.77 -7.64 32.63
CA LEU A 63 -24.63 -9.09 32.63
C LEU A 63 -25.63 -9.67 31.65
N CYS A 64 -25.26 -10.72 30.95
CA CYS A 64 -26.14 -11.47 30.06
C CYS A 64 -26.10 -12.93 30.43
N VAL A 65 -27.25 -13.57 30.57
CA VAL A 65 -27.37 -15.00 30.81
C VAL A 65 -27.81 -15.70 29.54
N ARG A 66 -27.18 -16.85 29.23
CA ARG A 66 -27.62 -17.75 28.16
C ARG A 66 -29.02 -18.24 28.44
N TRP A 67 -29.91 -17.97 27.49
CA TRP A 67 -31.33 -18.21 27.65
C TRP A 67 -31.81 -19.44 26.89
N ALA A 68 -33.09 -19.76 27.04
CA ALA A 68 -33.77 -20.73 26.22
C ALA A 68 -34.12 -20.17 24.84
N PRO A 69 -34.19 -21.02 23.80
CA PRO A 69 -34.70 -20.65 22.48
C PRO A 69 -36.23 -20.49 22.53
N SER A 70 -36.71 -19.52 23.31
CA SER A 70 -38.14 -19.19 23.39
C SER A 70 -38.68 -18.72 22.04
N PRO A 71 -40.00 -18.65 21.83
CA PRO A 71 -40.58 -18.28 20.54
C PRO A 71 -40.06 -16.96 19.94
N ASP A 72 -39.74 -15.97 20.79
CA ASP A 72 -39.13 -14.71 20.33
C ASP A 72 -37.74 -14.89 19.73
N PHE A 73 -36.92 -15.78 20.30
CA PHE A 73 -35.62 -16.12 19.76
C PHE A 73 -35.72 -16.98 18.51
N VAL A 74 -36.69 -17.89 18.43
CA VAL A 74 -36.96 -18.68 17.22
C VAL A 74 -37.33 -17.76 16.06
N LYS A 75 -38.19 -16.76 16.29
CA LYS A 75 -38.53 -15.72 15.30
C LYS A 75 -37.31 -14.89 14.89
N THR A 76 -36.49 -14.49 15.86
CA THR A 76 -35.26 -13.72 15.60
C THR A 76 -34.27 -14.52 14.75
N ALA A 77 -34.03 -15.79 15.10
CA ALA A 77 -33.17 -16.69 14.34
C ALA A 77 -33.71 -16.93 12.92
N GLN A 78 -35.03 -17.10 12.76
CA GLN A 78 -35.64 -17.22 11.44
C GLN A 78 -35.45 -15.96 10.59
N GLY A 79 -35.50 -14.78 11.22
CA GLY A 79 -35.15 -13.51 10.57
C GLY A 79 -33.71 -13.49 10.06
N GLU A 80 -32.75 -13.97 10.85
CA GLU A 80 -31.34 -14.08 10.44
C GLU A 80 -31.10 -15.15 9.36
N ILE A 81 -31.87 -16.25 9.36
CA ILE A 81 -31.87 -17.25 8.28
C ILE A 81 -32.38 -16.62 6.97
N ASN A 82 -33.51 -15.91 7.04
CA ASN A 82 -34.12 -15.27 5.87
C ASN A 82 -33.21 -14.17 5.32
N ALA A 83 -32.46 -13.48 6.18
CA ALA A 83 -31.45 -12.48 5.80
C ALA A 83 -30.11 -13.09 5.34
N GLY A 84 -30.00 -14.42 5.26
CA GLY A 84 -28.81 -15.14 4.78
C GLY A 84 -27.60 -15.09 5.72
N GLN A 85 -27.78 -14.66 6.97
CA GLN A 85 -26.71 -14.58 7.97
C GLN A 85 -26.51 -15.92 8.68
N LEU A 86 -27.61 -16.63 8.89
CA LEU A 86 -27.60 -18.03 9.28
C LEU A 86 -27.88 -18.91 8.06
N SER A 87 -27.25 -20.08 8.02
CA SER A 87 -27.47 -21.04 6.94
C SER A 87 -28.94 -21.47 6.87
N ASN A 88 -29.57 -21.34 5.71
CA ASN A 88 -30.92 -21.84 5.43
C ASN A 88 -31.02 -23.38 5.37
N LYS A 89 -29.87 -24.08 5.40
CA LYS A 89 -29.82 -25.55 5.47
C LYS A 89 -30.16 -26.08 6.85
N SER A 90 -30.18 -25.21 7.85
CA SER A 90 -30.40 -25.56 9.25
C SER A 90 -31.57 -24.80 9.84
N THR A 91 -32.36 -25.50 10.65
CA THR A 91 -33.47 -24.89 11.41
C THR A 91 -32.93 -23.98 12.51
N SER A 92 -33.76 -23.08 13.05
CA SER A 92 -33.38 -22.24 14.21
C SER A 92 -32.81 -23.08 15.36
N PHE A 93 -33.41 -24.25 15.63
CA PHE A 93 -32.95 -25.20 16.65
C PHE A 93 -31.63 -25.89 16.34
N GLU A 94 -31.30 -26.11 15.07
CA GLU A 94 -29.96 -26.57 14.70
C GLU A 94 -28.90 -25.48 14.89
N HIS A 95 -29.23 -24.21 14.66
CA HIS A 95 -28.33 -23.09 14.95
C HIS A 95 -28.13 -22.89 16.45
N PHE A 96 -29.18 -23.07 17.27
CA PHE A 96 -29.07 -23.10 18.73
C PHE A 96 -28.15 -24.24 19.19
N LYS A 97 -28.38 -25.46 18.68
CA LYS A 97 -27.60 -26.66 19.01
C LYS A 97 -26.13 -26.55 18.65
N SER A 98 -25.82 -25.91 17.52
CA SER A 98 -24.45 -25.73 17.03
C SER A 98 -23.77 -24.48 17.59
N PHE A 99 -24.42 -23.73 18.50
CA PHE A 99 -23.94 -22.45 19.04
C PHE A 99 -23.76 -21.33 17.99
N ARG A 100 -24.26 -21.52 16.76
CA ARG A 100 -24.25 -20.50 15.69
C ARG A 100 -25.24 -19.37 15.95
N PHE A 101 -26.19 -19.60 16.84
CA PHE A 101 -27.08 -18.58 17.36
C PHE A 101 -27.33 -18.86 18.85
N MET A 102 -26.94 -17.94 19.73
CA MET A 102 -27.02 -18.08 21.19
C MET A 102 -27.97 -17.02 21.75
N PRO A 103 -29.14 -17.39 22.27
CA PRO A 103 -30.08 -16.47 22.90
C PRO A 103 -29.53 -16.01 24.26
N LEU A 104 -29.63 -14.71 24.54
CA LEU A 104 -29.15 -14.07 25.76
C LEU A 104 -30.23 -13.18 26.38
N ARG A 105 -30.35 -13.22 27.70
CA ARG A 105 -31.14 -12.26 28.48
C ARG A 105 -30.20 -11.41 29.33
N CYS A 106 -30.25 -10.10 29.19
CA CYS A 106 -29.30 -9.19 29.83
C CYS A 106 -29.95 -8.32 30.91
N SER A 107 -29.17 -7.95 31.92
CA SER A 107 -29.53 -7.02 32.98
C SER A 107 -29.61 -5.59 32.46
N LYS A 108 -30.08 -4.69 33.33
CA LYS A 108 -29.85 -3.25 33.17
C LYS A 108 -28.34 -2.97 33.27
N SER A 109 -27.90 -1.88 32.65
CA SER A 109 -26.55 -1.35 32.87
C SER A 109 -26.50 -0.77 34.29
N VAL A 110 -25.70 -1.40 35.13
CA VAL A 110 -25.39 -0.94 36.48
C VAL A 110 -24.30 0.12 36.34
N ASN A 111 -24.66 1.38 36.58
CA ASN A 111 -23.74 2.49 36.43
C ASN A 111 -22.99 2.74 37.73
N VAL A 112 -21.67 2.89 37.65
CA VAL A 112 -20.86 3.28 38.82
C VAL A 112 -21.08 4.77 39.13
N TYR A 113 -21.30 5.58 38.10
CA TYR A 113 -21.54 7.02 38.21
C TYR A 113 -22.95 7.39 37.73
N GLY A 114 -23.56 8.35 38.42
CA GLY A 114 -24.80 8.96 37.98
C GLY A 114 -25.24 10.09 38.90
N ASN A 115 -26.36 10.74 38.55
CA ASN A 115 -26.90 11.84 39.33
C ASN A 115 -27.67 11.25 40.52
N SER A 116 -27.06 11.25 41.71
CA SER A 116 -27.76 10.79 42.91
C SER A 116 -28.77 11.87 43.35
N PRO A 117 -30.07 11.53 43.47
CA PRO A 117 -31.14 12.51 43.70
C PRO A 117 -31.20 13.04 45.14
N LYS A 118 -30.43 12.46 46.09
CA LYS A 118 -30.47 12.79 47.52
C LYS A 118 -29.10 13.28 47.99
N LEU A 119 -29.06 14.43 48.67
CA LEU A 119 -27.86 14.93 49.33
C LEU A 119 -27.37 13.91 50.37
N GLY A 120 -26.08 13.53 50.31
CA GLY A 120 -25.46 12.61 51.27
C GLY A 120 -25.48 11.12 50.87
N HIS A 121 -26.11 10.76 49.74
CA HIS A 121 -25.98 9.44 49.13
C HIS A 121 -25.05 9.52 47.92
N THR A 122 -24.11 8.57 47.79
CA THR A 122 -23.29 8.46 46.60
C THR A 122 -23.94 7.47 45.64
N HIS A 123 -23.79 7.68 44.34
CA HIS A 123 -24.25 6.72 43.33
C HIS A 123 -23.50 5.37 43.43
N PHE A 124 -22.36 5.34 44.13
CA PHE A 124 -21.64 4.11 44.44
C PHE A 124 -22.40 3.23 45.44
N ASP A 125 -23.13 3.82 46.39
CA ASP A 125 -23.95 3.05 47.34
C ASP A 125 -25.06 2.29 46.59
N ASP A 126 -25.64 2.93 45.57
CA ASP A 126 -26.63 2.32 44.68
C ASP A 126 -26.00 1.20 43.83
N PHE A 127 -24.80 1.44 43.26
CA PHE A 127 -24.03 0.43 42.52
C PHE A 127 -23.66 -0.78 43.40
N GLU A 128 -23.15 -0.54 44.61
CA GLU A 128 -22.77 -1.59 45.56
C GLU A 128 -23.98 -2.41 45.97
N ALA A 129 -25.11 -1.76 46.26
CA ALA A 129 -26.36 -2.44 46.59
C ALA A 129 -26.87 -3.31 45.43
N GLU A 130 -26.87 -2.78 44.20
CA GLU A 130 -27.32 -3.50 43.01
C GLU A 130 -26.41 -4.69 42.69
N MET A 131 -25.10 -4.52 42.76
CA MET A 131 -24.12 -5.60 42.50
C MET A 131 -24.13 -6.68 43.58
N LYS A 132 -24.29 -6.31 44.87
CA LYS A 132 -24.46 -7.29 45.94
C LYS A 132 -25.78 -8.04 45.80
N SER A 133 -26.86 -7.34 45.47
CA SER A 133 -28.17 -7.95 45.22
C SER A 133 -28.10 -8.94 44.07
N LEU A 134 -27.45 -8.59 42.96
CA LEU A 134 -27.21 -9.49 41.84
C LEU A 134 -26.32 -10.70 42.22
N ALA A 135 -25.28 -10.49 43.03
CA ALA A 135 -24.42 -11.58 43.49
C ALA A 135 -25.14 -12.56 44.44
N GLU A 136 -25.94 -12.04 45.37
CA GLU A 136 -26.78 -12.83 46.27
C GLU A 136 -27.88 -13.57 45.51
N TRP A 137 -28.47 -12.90 44.52
CA TRP A 137 -29.45 -13.50 43.62
C TRP A 137 -28.83 -14.67 42.84
N TYR A 138 -27.65 -14.51 42.24
CA TYR A 138 -26.95 -15.61 41.57
C TYR A 138 -26.55 -16.74 42.51
N ASP A 139 -26.13 -16.45 43.74
CA ASP A 139 -25.82 -17.49 44.71
C ASP A 139 -27.05 -18.28 45.15
N THR A 140 -28.22 -17.65 45.13
CA THR A 140 -29.50 -18.31 45.39
C THR A 140 -29.93 -19.13 44.18
N GLU A 141 -29.77 -18.57 42.98
CA GLU A 141 -30.25 -19.17 41.73
C GLU A 141 -29.29 -20.19 41.11
N LYS A 142 -28.02 -20.29 41.53
CA LYS A 142 -27.09 -21.34 41.06
C LYS A 142 -27.61 -22.77 41.30
N SER A 143 -28.40 -22.95 42.35
CA SER A 143 -29.13 -24.19 42.66
C SER A 143 -30.64 -24.06 42.43
N GLY A 144 -31.07 -22.99 41.76
CA GLY A 144 -32.45 -22.71 41.41
C GLY A 144 -32.94 -23.55 40.23
N ALA A 145 -34.25 -23.78 40.16
CA ALA A 145 -34.84 -24.64 39.15
C ALA A 145 -34.70 -24.08 37.72
N VAL A 146 -34.71 -22.74 37.56
CA VAL A 146 -34.53 -22.07 36.27
C VAL A 146 -33.12 -22.29 35.74
N ALA A 147 -32.09 -21.99 36.53
CA ALA A 147 -30.70 -22.23 36.16
C ALA A 147 -30.41 -23.71 35.86
N ALA A 148 -30.92 -24.62 36.71
CA ALA A 148 -30.77 -26.05 36.54
C ALA A 148 -31.39 -26.54 35.22
N ARG A 149 -32.58 -26.05 34.88
CA ARG A 149 -33.22 -26.38 33.58
C ARG A 149 -32.52 -25.74 32.39
N LEU A 150 -32.01 -24.51 32.50
CA LEU A 150 -31.18 -23.90 31.44
C LEU A 150 -29.88 -24.70 31.20
N ALA A 151 -29.27 -25.20 32.26
CA ALA A 151 -28.07 -26.04 32.19
C ALA A 151 -28.40 -27.40 31.58
N LYS A 152 -29.50 -28.04 32.02
CA LYS A 152 -30.01 -29.29 31.46
C LYS A 152 -30.33 -29.15 29.97
N MET A 153 -31.05 -28.11 29.59
CA MET A 153 -31.37 -27.84 28.19
C MET A 153 -30.10 -27.58 27.35
N THR A 154 -29.09 -26.90 27.91
CA THR A 154 -27.77 -26.77 27.24
C THR A 154 -27.08 -28.12 27.06
N TYR A 155 -27.12 -28.97 28.09
CA TYR A 155 -26.59 -30.33 28.02
C TYR A 155 -27.32 -31.16 26.96
N ASP A 156 -28.66 -31.11 26.96
CA ASP A 156 -29.54 -31.81 26.02
C ASP A 156 -29.34 -31.26 24.60
N MET A 157 -29.11 -29.96 24.41
CA MET A 157 -28.75 -29.39 23.11
C MET A 157 -27.50 -30.07 22.53
N LYS A 158 -26.45 -30.27 23.35
CA LYS A 158 -25.22 -30.93 22.89
C LYS A 158 -25.38 -32.43 22.63
N HIS A 159 -26.23 -33.13 23.39
CA HIS A 159 -26.24 -34.60 23.42
C HIS A 159 -27.51 -35.27 22.87
N ALA A 160 -28.63 -34.57 22.76
CA ALA A 160 -29.89 -35.13 22.28
C ALA A 160 -29.90 -35.34 20.76
N ARG A 161 -30.64 -36.37 20.31
CA ARG A 161 -30.74 -36.76 18.88
C ARG A 161 -31.87 -36.06 18.10
N GLY A 162 -32.74 -35.28 18.73
CA GLY A 162 -33.88 -34.61 18.07
C GLY A 162 -34.10 -33.16 18.51
N THR A 163 -34.60 -32.32 17.61
CA THR A 163 -34.94 -30.90 17.85
C THR A 163 -36.32 -30.72 18.49
N GLU A 164 -37.26 -31.63 18.24
CA GLU A 164 -38.62 -31.61 18.81
C GLU A 164 -38.63 -31.63 20.35
N THR A 165 -37.70 -32.37 20.96
CA THR A 165 -37.55 -32.41 22.42
C THR A 165 -37.02 -31.10 22.99
N LEU A 166 -36.23 -30.34 22.23
CA LEU A 166 -35.69 -29.04 22.67
C LEU A 166 -36.75 -27.94 22.58
N GLU A 167 -37.58 -27.99 21.55
CA GLU A 167 -38.70 -27.06 21.37
C GLU A 167 -39.71 -27.20 22.52
N ALA A 168 -40.13 -28.44 22.81
CA ALA A 168 -41.04 -28.71 23.93
C ALA A 168 -40.44 -28.32 25.29
N GLU A 169 -39.13 -28.48 25.49
CA GLU A 169 -38.45 -28.07 26.73
C GLU A 169 -38.22 -26.56 26.84
N ALA A 170 -38.27 -25.82 25.73
CA ALA A 170 -38.14 -24.37 25.74
C ALA A 170 -39.45 -23.66 26.14
N GLU A 171 -40.61 -24.33 26.01
CA GLU A 171 -41.94 -23.75 26.30
C GLU A 171 -42.09 -23.23 27.74
N VAL A 172 -41.46 -23.90 28.72
CA VAL A 172 -41.52 -23.44 30.12
C VAL A 172 -40.76 -22.13 30.34
N PHE A 173 -39.91 -21.69 29.42
CA PHE A 173 -39.22 -20.40 29.52
C PHE A 173 -39.96 -19.27 28.78
N ASP A 174 -41.08 -19.58 28.14
CA ASP A 174 -41.98 -18.59 27.56
C ASP A 174 -43.02 -18.18 28.61
N LEU A 175 -42.92 -16.91 29.04
CA LEU A 175 -43.81 -16.38 30.07
C LEU A 175 -45.27 -16.48 29.63
N ASP A 176 -45.60 -16.14 28.39
CA ASP A 176 -46.99 -16.13 27.90
C ASP A 176 -47.63 -17.52 27.98
N MET A 177 -46.84 -18.54 27.64
CA MET A 177 -47.25 -19.94 27.73
C MET A 177 -47.46 -20.38 29.19
N VAL A 178 -46.53 -20.01 30.08
CA VAL A 178 -46.65 -20.30 31.51
C VAL A 178 -47.85 -19.57 32.12
N GLU A 179 -48.11 -18.31 31.76
CA GLU A 179 -49.27 -17.56 32.25
C GLU A 179 -50.59 -18.16 31.77
N LYS A 180 -50.63 -18.63 30.53
CA LYS A 180 -51.79 -19.33 29.97
C LYS A 180 -52.05 -20.65 30.72
N ALA A 181 -51.00 -21.41 31.01
CA ALA A 181 -51.10 -22.64 31.80
C ALA A 181 -51.51 -22.36 33.26
N THR A 182 -51.01 -21.29 33.88
CA THR A 182 -51.43 -20.87 35.23
C THR A 182 -52.90 -20.44 35.27
N ARG A 183 -53.38 -19.69 34.27
CA ARG A 183 -54.79 -19.28 34.17
C ARG A 183 -55.72 -20.49 34.04
N ALA A 184 -55.29 -21.54 33.34
CA ALA A 184 -56.04 -22.80 33.25
C ALA A 184 -56.14 -23.54 34.61
N CYS A 185 -55.41 -23.09 35.64
CA CYS A 185 -55.29 -23.69 36.96
C CYS A 185 -55.97 -22.86 38.08
N GLU A 186 -56.82 -21.90 37.75
CA GLU A 186 -57.57 -21.09 38.73
C GLU A 186 -58.41 -21.97 39.68
N GLY A 187 -58.36 -21.66 40.98
CA GLY A 187 -59.07 -22.41 42.04
C GLY A 187 -58.40 -23.71 42.53
N ASN A 188 -57.35 -24.19 41.86
CA ASN A 188 -56.64 -25.41 42.25
C ASN A 188 -55.40 -25.10 43.10
N THR A 189 -55.39 -25.55 44.36
CA THR A 189 -54.31 -25.37 45.35
C THR A 189 -53.60 -26.69 45.70
N LYS A 190 -53.65 -27.67 44.79
CA LYS A 190 -52.94 -28.94 44.98
C LYS A 190 -51.44 -28.71 45.23
N PRO A 191 -50.80 -29.56 46.06
CA PRO A 191 -49.35 -29.51 46.27
C PRO A 191 -48.62 -29.78 44.95
N ILE A 192 -47.39 -29.28 44.85
CA ILE A 192 -46.49 -29.54 43.71
C ILE A 192 -46.20 -31.05 43.66
N LEU A 193 -46.59 -31.72 42.58
CA LEU A 193 -46.34 -33.15 42.34
C LEU A 193 -45.24 -33.38 41.30
N ALA A 194 -45.10 -32.49 40.31
CA ALA A 194 -44.04 -32.52 39.32
C ALA A 194 -42.70 -32.05 39.92
N ASP A 195 -41.62 -32.78 39.64
CA ASP A 195 -40.26 -32.32 39.94
C ASP A 195 -39.94 -31.09 39.07
N THR A 196 -39.90 -29.92 39.69
CA THR A 196 -39.66 -28.64 39.03
C THR A 196 -38.27 -28.54 38.40
N PHE A 197 -37.33 -29.40 38.76
CA PHE A 197 -35.97 -29.41 38.21
C PHE A 197 -35.84 -30.31 36.98
N ASN A 198 -36.43 -31.51 37.03
CA ASN A 198 -36.12 -32.56 36.05
C ASN A 198 -37.30 -32.98 35.16
N SER A 199 -38.55 -32.77 35.58
CA SER A 199 -39.72 -33.27 34.84
C SER A 199 -39.77 -32.71 33.42
N PRO A 200 -40.33 -33.43 32.45
CA PRO A 200 -40.61 -32.86 31.14
C PRO A 200 -41.44 -31.59 31.24
N SER A 201 -41.19 -30.63 30.36
CA SER A 201 -41.86 -29.32 30.38
C SER A 201 -43.39 -29.42 30.32
N HIS A 202 -43.94 -30.36 29.56
CA HIS A 202 -45.38 -30.61 29.50
C HIS A 202 -46.00 -31.15 30.81
N GLU A 203 -45.23 -31.85 31.65
CA GLU A 203 -45.70 -32.31 32.96
C GLU A 203 -45.70 -31.16 33.97
N LEU A 204 -44.66 -30.33 33.93
CA LEU A 204 -44.55 -29.12 34.76
C LEU A 204 -45.69 -28.13 34.46
N LEU A 205 -46.03 -27.92 33.18
CA LEU A 205 -47.11 -27.01 32.78
C LEU A 205 -48.51 -27.55 33.11
N LYS A 206 -48.69 -28.87 33.23
CA LYS A 206 -49.97 -29.51 33.61
C LYS A 206 -50.20 -29.55 35.11
N ASP A 207 -49.12 -29.53 35.90
CA ASP A 207 -49.21 -29.47 37.35
C ASP A 207 -49.48 -28.04 37.81
N CYS A 208 -50.71 -27.80 38.28
CA CYS A 208 -51.16 -26.49 38.72
C CYS A 208 -50.35 -25.88 39.89
N GLY A 209 -49.80 -26.71 40.77
CA GLY A 209 -48.91 -26.24 41.83
C GLY A 209 -47.54 -25.85 41.26
N ALA A 210 -46.98 -26.73 40.42
CA ALA A 210 -45.66 -26.52 39.82
C ALA A 210 -45.64 -25.31 38.88
N VAL A 211 -46.64 -25.15 38.01
CA VAL A 211 -46.69 -24.05 37.03
C VAL A 211 -46.87 -22.69 37.68
N LYS A 212 -47.68 -22.59 38.76
CA LYS A 212 -47.83 -21.34 39.54
C LYS A 212 -46.53 -20.94 40.20
N TRP A 213 -45.84 -21.91 40.82
CA TRP A 213 -44.54 -21.70 41.42
C TRP A 213 -43.49 -21.30 40.36
N TRP A 214 -43.49 -21.99 39.22
CA TRP A 214 -42.59 -21.74 38.11
C TRP A 214 -42.82 -20.37 37.48
N GLN A 215 -44.06 -19.92 37.33
CA GLN A 215 -44.39 -18.57 36.85
C GLN A 215 -43.74 -17.50 37.72
N GLY A 216 -43.81 -17.65 39.05
CA GLY A 216 -43.12 -16.74 39.98
C GLY A 216 -41.63 -16.70 39.72
N LYS A 217 -40.99 -17.87 39.61
CA LYS A 217 -39.55 -17.98 39.32
C LYS A 217 -39.16 -17.40 37.97
N LEU A 218 -39.95 -17.62 36.93
CA LEU A 218 -39.68 -17.09 35.60
C LEU A 218 -39.82 -15.56 35.57
N LYS A 219 -40.83 -15.01 36.25
CA LYS A 219 -40.99 -13.54 36.41
C LYS A 219 -39.81 -12.92 37.15
N ASP A 220 -39.32 -13.56 38.21
CA ASP A 220 -38.14 -13.10 38.94
C ASP A 220 -36.91 -13.00 38.02
N TRP A 221 -36.68 -14.04 37.20
CA TRP A 221 -35.59 -14.07 36.22
C TRP A 221 -35.73 -13.02 35.12
N LEU A 222 -36.93 -12.85 34.57
CA LEU A 222 -37.19 -11.86 33.51
C LEU A 222 -37.11 -10.43 34.04
N SER A 223 -37.44 -10.20 35.33
CA SER A 223 -37.25 -8.91 35.98
C SER A 223 -35.77 -8.58 36.20
N ALA A 224 -34.97 -9.58 36.59
CA ALA A 224 -33.52 -9.43 36.75
C ALA A 224 -32.78 -9.26 35.41
N MET A 225 -33.24 -9.94 34.35
CA MET A 225 -32.64 -9.96 33.01
C MET A 225 -33.64 -9.54 31.92
N PRO A 226 -34.13 -8.29 31.94
CA PRO A 226 -35.29 -7.90 31.12
C PRO A 226 -34.96 -7.73 29.62
N PHE A 227 -33.69 -7.57 29.24
CA PHE A 227 -33.31 -7.26 27.87
C PHE A 227 -33.05 -8.53 27.07
N THR A 228 -33.57 -8.59 25.85
CA THR A 228 -33.35 -9.73 24.94
C THR A 228 -32.21 -9.39 23.98
N SER A 229 -31.19 -10.24 23.89
CA SER A 229 -30.07 -10.11 22.96
C SER A 229 -29.67 -11.48 22.41
N PHE A 230 -28.87 -11.54 21.35
CA PHE A 230 -28.34 -12.80 20.85
C PHE A 230 -26.89 -12.64 20.37
N MET A 231 -26.16 -13.75 20.30
CA MET A 231 -24.85 -13.82 19.65
C MET A 231 -24.92 -14.80 18.48
N SER A 232 -24.37 -14.43 17.33
CA SER A 232 -24.29 -15.32 16.16
C SER A 232 -22.83 -15.45 15.71
N PRO A 233 -22.05 -16.34 16.35
CA PRO A 233 -20.67 -16.58 15.94
C PRO A 233 -20.61 -17.36 14.63
N ASP A 234 -19.52 -17.22 13.89
CA ASP A 234 -19.28 -18.00 12.68
C ASP A 234 -19.11 -19.51 12.96
N ASP A 235 -19.14 -20.31 11.90
CA ASP A 235 -19.10 -21.78 11.96
C ASP A 235 -17.88 -22.35 12.69
N GLU A 236 -16.74 -21.66 12.69
CA GLU A 236 -15.52 -22.11 13.35
C GLU A 236 -15.48 -21.64 14.82
N ALA A 237 -15.88 -20.41 15.08
CA ALA A 237 -16.04 -19.88 16.44
C ALA A 237 -17.04 -20.70 17.25
N ALA A 238 -18.16 -21.08 16.63
CA ALA A 238 -19.20 -21.91 17.26
C ALA A 238 -18.71 -23.32 17.62
N LYS A 239 -17.75 -23.89 16.88
CA LYS A 239 -17.17 -25.22 17.17
C LYS A 239 -16.08 -25.18 18.22
N GLN A 240 -15.24 -24.13 18.20
CA GLN A 240 -14.00 -24.09 18.98
C GLN A 240 -14.13 -23.37 20.33
N ALA A 241 -15.12 -22.48 20.46
CA ALA A 241 -15.30 -21.61 21.62
C ALA A 241 -16.72 -21.68 22.21
N ALA A 242 -17.47 -22.75 21.92
CA ALA A 242 -18.76 -22.98 22.54
C ALA A 242 -18.61 -23.04 24.08
N PRO A 243 -19.43 -22.28 24.84
CA PRO A 243 -19.40 -22.33 26.29
C PRO A 243 -19.68 -23.74 26.83
N GLU A 244 -19.12 -24.05 27.99
CA GLU A 244 -19.46 -25.27 28.72
C GLU A 244 -20.92 -25.24 29.19
N ASN A 245 -21.43 -26.38 29.68
CA ASN A 245 -22.85 -26.52 30.02
C ASN A 245 -23.24 -25.70 31.25
N THR A 246 -22.28 -25.50 32.14
CA THR A 246 -22.41 -24.71 33.37
C THR A 246 -22.10 -23.23 33.14
N GLU A 247 -21.41 -22.87 32.05
CA GLU A 247 -21.06 -21.50 31.69
C GLU A 247 -22.27 -20.78 31.08
N GLN A 248 -22.96 -19.98 31.90
CA GLN A 248 -24.21 -19.32 31.54
C GLN A 248 -24.13 -17.79 31.52
N VAL A 249 -23.25 -17.17 32.28
CA VAL A 249 -23.24 -15.71 32.50
C VAL A 249 -22.09 -15.05 31.75
N LEU A 250 -22.40 -14.18 30.79
CA LEU A 250 -21.49 -13.27 30.13
C LEU A 250 -21.50 -11.92 30.87
N MET A 251 -20.36 -11.49 31.38
CA MET A 251 -20.23 -10.20 32.05
C MET A 251 -19.51 -9.20 31.15
N CYS A 252 -20.06 -7.99 30.98
CA CYS A 252 -19.54 -6.98 30.07
C CYS A 252 -19.36 -5.63 30.77
N PHE A 253 -18.16 -5.05 30.61
CA PHE A 253 -17.88 -3.67 31.01
C PHE A 253 -18.17 -2.71 29.86
N GLY A 254 -18.66 -1.53 30.20
CA GLY A 254 -19.04 -0.49 29.27
C GLY A 254 -20.52 -0.50 28.92
N LYS A 255 -20.92 0.53 28.17
CA LYS A 255 -22.30 0.72 27.73
C LYS A 255 -22.75 -0.45 26.87
N ARG A 256 -23.99 -0.91 27.07
CA ARG A 256 -24.61 -1.91 26.20
C ARG A 256 -24.57 -1.52 24.72
N VAL A 257 -25.07 -0.32 24.40
CA VAL A 257 -25.37 0.10 23.03
C VAL A 257 -24.18 0.80 22.38
N ALA A 258 -23.67 0.23 21.28
CA ALA A 258 -22.48 0.65 20.54
C ALA A 258 -22.77 1.43 19.25
N SER A 259 -24.00 1.39 18.70
CA SER A 259 -24.31 2.12 17.46
C SER A 259 -25.71 2.75 17.45
N LYS A 260 -26.05 3.40 16.33
CA LYS A 260 -27.40 3.94 16.06
C LYS A 260 -28.35 2.80 15.67
N LEU A 261 -29.66 3.07 15.79
CA LEU A 261 -30.70 2.19 15.27
C LEU A 261 -30.51 1.93 13.77
N HIS A 262 -30.54 0.67 13.38
CA HIS A 262 -30.47 0.23 11.99
C HIS A 262 -31.39 -0.98 11.75
N ARG A 263 -31.63 -1.35 10.50
CA ARG A 263 -32.48 -2.47 10.10
C ARG A 263 -31.82 -3.20 8.94
N ARG A 264 -31.97 -4.53 8.86
CA ARG A 264 -31.55 -5.30 7.68
C ARG A 264 -32.57 -5.16 6.55
N GLU A 265 -32.13 -5.30 5.30
CA GLU A 265 -33.04 -5.37 4.14
C GLU A 265 -34.04 -6.51 4.36
N GLN A 266 -35.35 -6.22 4.31
CA GLN A 266 -36.45 -7.16 4.64
C GLN A 266 -36.50 -7.69 6.09
N GLY A 267 -35.66 -7.18 6.99
CA GLY A 267 -35.67 -7.55 8.40
C GLY A 267 -36.93 -7.06 9.12
N SER A 268 -37.52 -7.91 9.95
CA SER A 268 -38.74 -7.61 10.73
C SER A 268 -38.46 -6.94 12.08
N HIS A 269 -37.21 -6.55 12.37
CA HIS A 269 -36.80 -5.98 13.65
C HIS A 269 -35.88 -4.77 13.46
N LEU A 270 -36.01 -3.77 14.33
CA LEU A 270 -34.99 -2.73 14.51
C LEU A 270 -33.85 -3.28 15.35
N LEU A 271 -32.62 -3.01 14.93
CA LEU A 271 -31.39 -3.47 15.56
C LEU A 271 -30.52 -2.27 15.99
N THR A 272 -29.58 -2.48 16.89
CA THR A 272 -28.49 -1.53 17.22
C THR A 272 -27.25 -2.34 17.60
N ASP A 273 -26.00 -1.88 17.49
CA ASP A 273 -24.86 -2.79 17.77
C ASP A 273 -24.58 -2.95 19.27
N GLN A 274 -24.25 -4.17 19.73
CA GLN A 274 -23.85 -4.43 21.12
C GLN A 274 -22.35 -4.21 21.30
N SER A 275 -22.00 -3.42 22.32
CA SER A 275 -20.62 -3.28 22.74
C SER A 275 -20.19 -4.57 23.41
N ALA A 276 -19.64 -5.47 22.61
CA ALA A 276 -18.94 -6.65 23.12
C ALA A 276 -17.50 -6.33 23.55
N VAL A 277 -17.03 -5.12 23.24
CA VAL A 277 -15.71 -4.60 23.61
C VAL A 277 -15.69 -4.39 25.13
N GLY A 278 -15.25 -5.41 25.86
CA GLY A 278 -15.27 -5.45 27.33
C GLY A 278 -16.02 -6.63 27.95
N CYS A 279 -16.51 -7.58 27.14
CA CYS A 279 -17.11 -8.81 27.65
C CYS A 279 -16.06 -9.87 28.04
N HIS A 280 -16.24 -10.50 29.20
CA HIS A 280 -15.26 -11.41 29.81
C HIS A 280 -15.70 -12.88 29.81
N GLY A 281 -16.00 -13.43 28.62
CA GLY A 281 -16.36 -14.84 28.47
C GLY A 281 -17.60 -15.26 29.27
N PHE A 282 -18.00 -16.53 29.12
CA PHE A 282 -19.11 -17.08 29.92
C PHE A 282 -18.58 -17.72 31.19
N TRP A 283 -19.24 -17.45 32.30
CA TRP A 283 -18.94 -18.01 33.61
C TRP A 283 -20.14 -18.80 34.13
N ASP A 284 -19.87 -19.76 35.00
CA ASP A 284 -20.94 -20.33 35.82
C ASP A 284 -21.46 -19.29 36.83
N LEU A 285 -22.67 -19.52 37.35
CA LEU A 285 -23.36 -18.60 38.26
C LEU A 285 -22.57 -18.37 39.57
N GLU A 286 -21.84 -19.37 40.06
CA GLU A 286 -21.04 -19.26 41.28
C GLU A 286 -19.81 -18.38 41.04
N THR A 287 -19.11 -18.59 39.91
CA THR A 287 -18.00 -17.76 39.46
C THR A 287 -18.48 -16.33 39.22
N ALA A 288 -19.62 -16.13 38.56
CA ALA A 288 -20.22 -14.82 38.36
C ALA A 288 -20.54 -14.10 39.69
N ALA A 289 -21.18 -14.78 40.65
CA ALA A 289 -21.45 -14.23 41.98
C ALA A 289 -20.16 -13.85 42.73
N LYS A 290 -19.13 -14.71 42.69
CA LYS A 290 -17.82 -14.41 43.28
C LYS A 290 -17.16 -13.21 42.63
N MET A 291 -17.23 -13.10 41.30
CA MET A 291 -16.64 -11.99 40.56
C MET A 291 -17.38 -10.68 40.82
N LEU A 292 -18.71 -10.68 40.89
CA LEU A 292 -19.49 -9.50 41.26
C LEU A 292 -19.12 -8.97 42.65
N ARG A 293 -18.98 -9.86 43.65
CA ARG A 293 -18.51 -9.46 45.00
C ARG A 293 -17.11 -8.90 44.97
N ARG A 294 -16.21 -9.56 44.23
CA ARG A 294 -14.84 -9.06 44.04
C ARG A 294 -14.83 -7.70 43.36
N ILE A 295 -15.69 -7.46 42.37
CA ILE A 295 -15.82 -6.14 41.72
C ILE A 295 -16.26 -5.10 42.73
N VAL A 296 -17.28 -5.38 43.56
CA VAL A 296 -17.71 -4.48 44.63
C VAL A 296 -16.56 -4.18 45.60
N ASP A 297 -15.84 -5.21 46.05
CA ASP A 297 -14.74 -5.06 47.01
C ASP A 297 -13.52 -4.35 46.42
N LEU A 298 -13.26 -4.54 45.13
CA LEU A 298 -12.19 -3.85 44.39
C LEU A 298 -12.55 -2.40 44.06
N TRP A 299 -13.84 -2.02 44.05
CA TRP A 299 -14.30 -0.68 43.70
C TRP A 299 -14.64 0.21 44.91
N LYS A 300 -14.58 -0.30 46.15
CA LYS A 300 -14.68 0.52 47.37
C LYS A 300 -13.49 1.52 47.45
N PRO A 301 -13.69 2.81 47.75
CA PRO A 301 -12.82 3.87 47.21
C PRO A 301 -11.49 4.03 47.98
N PRO A 302 -10.45 4.52 47.30
CA PRO A 302 -9.99 5.88 47.53
C PRO A 302 -10.52 6.77 46.39
N THR A 303 -11.49 7.62 46.72
CA THR A 303 -12.23 8.51 45.81
C THR A 303 -11.35 9.40 44.92
N CYS A 304 -10.09 9.60 45.28
CA CYS A 304 -9.10 10.30 44.46
C CYS A 304 -8.61 9.49 43.24
N GLN A 305 -8.56 8.16 43.27
CA GLN A 305 -8.11 7.35 42.13
C GLN A 305 -9.16 7.25 41.04
N LEU A 306 -10.45 7.25 41.39
CA LEU A 306 -11.56 7.25 40.43
C LEU A 306 -11.79 8.62 39.79
N ALA A 307 -11.65 9.71 40.55
CA ALA A 307 -11.60 11.07 39.98
C ALA A 307 -10.33 11.27 39.15
N ALA A 308 -9.19 10.72 39.58
CA ALA A 308 -7.97 10.68 38.79
C ALA A 308 -8.08 9.74 37.60
N MET A 309 -8.91 8.69 37.59
CA MET A 309 -9.15 7.80 36.43
C MET A 309 -10.17 8.38 35.47
N GLU A 310 -11.19 9.11 35.94
CA GLU A 310 -12.11 9.88 35.08
C GLU A 310 -11.36 11.05 34.44
N LEU A 311 -10.57 11.79 35.24
CA LEU A 311 -9.70 12.83 34.75
C LEU A 311 -8.59 12.23 33.89
N SER A 312 -7.97 11.10 34.27
CA SER A 312 -6.96 10.36 33.49
C SER A 312 -7.56 9.62 32.31
N MET A 313 -8.86 9.37 32.21
CA MET A 313 -9.55 8.86 31.01
C MET A 313 -10.01 10.00 30.11
N LYS A 314 -10.42 11.15 30.64
CA LYS A 314 -10.62 12.38 29.85
C LYS A 314 -9.28 12.84 29.29
N ILE A 315 -8.25 12.85 30.14
CA ILE A 315 -6.86 13.10 29.80
C ILE A 315 -6.31 11.94 28.97
N ARG A 316 -6.61 10.64 29.18
CA ARG A 316 -6.23 9.51 28.28
C ARG A 316 -7.03 9.47 27.01
N ILE A 317 -8.25 9.97 26.90
CA ILE A 317 -8.93 10.09 25.62
C ILE A 317 -8.23 11.22 24.85
N MET A 318 -7.95 12.34 25.51
CA MET A 318 -7.18 13.45 24.93
C MET A 318 -5.68 13.14 24.72
N GLU A 319 -5.08 12.25 25.51
CA GLU A 319 -3.69 11.79 25.47
C GLU A 319 -3.55 10.51 24.68
N VAL A 320 -4.55 9.64 24.50
CA VAL A 320 -4.53 8.59 23.46
C VAL A 320 -4.60 9.29 22.11
N ILE A 321 -5.42 10.34 22.01
CA ILE A 321 -5.43 11.29 20.88
C ILE A 321 -4.07 12.02 20.72
N ALA A 322 -3.26 12.20 21.78
CA ALA A 322 -1.96 12.91 21.71
C ALA A 322 -0.67 12.04 21.84
N SER A 323 -0.76 10.80 22.34
CA SER A 323 0.32 9.89 22.81
C SER A 323 0.33 8.55 22.06
N MET A 324 -0.80 8.08 21.50
CA MET A 324 -0.71 7.19 20.30
C MET A 324 0.11 7.88 19.22
N ASN A 325 0.03 9.21 19.17
CA ASN A 325 0.72 10.06 18.23
C ASN A 325 2.21 10.31 18.53
N SER A 326 2.77 9.86 19.65
CA SER A 326 4.16 10.24 19.99
C SER A 326 5.02 9.08 20.51
N ASN A 327 4.53 8.24 21.43
CA ASN A 327 5.46 7.52 22.32
C ASN A 327 5.30 6.00 22.39
N LEU A 328 4.37 5.39 21.62
CA LEU A 328 4.45 3.94 21.39
C LEU A 328 5.68 3.59 20.54
N PHE A 329 6.16 4.53 19.73
CA PHE A 329 7.21 4.29 18.74
C PHE A 329 8.64 4.40 19.28
N ASP A 330 8.91 5.19 20.32
CA ASP A 330 10.30 5.51 20.67
C ASP A 330 10.88 4.71 21.85
N ALA A 331 10.08 4.08 22.73
CA ALA A 331 10.58 3.69 24.07
C ALA A 331 10.64 2.18 24.40
N LEU A 332 9.95 1.30 23.66
CA LEU A 332 9.76 -0.09 24.11
C LEU A 332 11.02 -0.99 24.16
N PRO A 333 12.05 -0.82 23.30
CA PRO A 333 13.24 -1.68 23.35
C PRO A 333 14.17 -1.42 24.55
N ALA A 334 14.25 -0.17 25.03
CA ALA A 334 15.14 0.21 26.15
C ALA A 334 14.60 -0.27 27.50
N MET A 335 13.27 -0.25 27.68
CA MET A 335 12.64 -0.59 28.96
C MET A 335 12.66 -2.08 29.30
N LEU A 336 12.75 -2.98 28.31
CA LEU A 336 12.78 -4.43 28.54
C LEU A 336 14.17 -4.97 28.93
N VAL A 337 15.24 -4.22 28.65
CA VAL A 337 16.61 -4.63 29.00
C VAL A 337 16.95 -4.30 30.45
N GLU A 338 16.41 -3.21 31.01
CA GLU A 338 16.64 -2.82 32.41
C GLU A 338 15.88 -3.71 33.42
N GLU A 339 14.66 -4.15 33.10
CA GLU A 339 13.81 -4.91 34.05
C GLU A 339 14.25 -6.39 34.21
N MET A 340 14.99 -6.95 33.25
CA MET A 340 15.50 -8.33 33.33
C MET A 340 16.83 -8.45 34.10
N THR A 341 17.36 -7.36 34.64
CA THR A 341 18.62 -7.31 35.39
C THR A 341 18.46 -7.04 36.89
N GLU A 342 17.26 -7.13 37.47
CA GLU A 342 17.04 -6.93 38.92
C GLU A 342 17.41 -8.15 39.79
N ASN A 343 18.67 -8.59 39.77
CA ASN A 343 19.29 -9.28 40.92
C ASN A 343 20.83 -9.24 40.89
N GLY A 344 21.39 -8.10 40.49
CA GLY A 344 22.79 -7.79 40.80
C GLY A 344 22.97 -6.28 40.75
N GLU A 345 23.36 -5.67 41.88
CA GLU A 345 23.89 -4.31 41.90
C GLU A 345 25.03 -4.20 40.89
N TRP A 346 24.76 -3.57 39.76
CA TRP A 346 25.77 -3.05 38.84
C TRP A 346 25.55 -1.54 38.71
N ASP A 347 25.45 -0.85 39.84
CA ASP A 347 25.53 0.60 39.82
C ASP A 347 27.01 0.99 39.61
N GLY A 348 27.36 1.26 38.35
CA GLY A 348 28.53 2.06 38.00
C GLY A 348 29.88 1.35 37.78
N LYS A 349 29.95 0.08 37.34
CA LYS A 349 31.20 -0.48 36.76
C LYS A 349 30.95 -1.25 35.46
N GLU A 350 31.75 -0.95 34.44
CA GLU A 350 31.79 -1.64 33.13
C GLU A 350 31.82 -3.17 33.31
N LEU A 351 30.81 -3.84 32.77
CA LEU A 351 30.71 -5.29 32.70
C LEU A 351 31.74 -5.86 31.71
N GLN A 352 32.88 -6.33 32.24
CA GLN A 352 33.76 -7.25 31.51
C GLN A 352 33.09 -8.63 31.38
N ALA A 353 33.12 -9.16 30.17
CA ALA A 353 32.55 -10.46 29.83
C ALA A 353 33.24 -11.61 30.57
N SER A 354 32.51 -12.29 31.45
CA SER A 354 32.90 -13.62 31.96
C SER A 354 31.72 -14.58 32.11
N SER A 355 31.71 -15.59 31.24
CA SER A 355 31.29 -16.99 31.43
C SER A 355 30.26 -17.33 32.53
N GLY A 356 28.98 -17.49 32.16
CA GLY A 356 27.93 -18.02 33.05
C GLY A 356 26.59 -18.32 32.35
N LEU A 357 26.58 -19.23 31.38
CA LEU A 357 25.53 -19.41 30.36
C LEU A 357 24.33 -20.32 30.73
N GLY A 358 24.14 -20.67 32.01
CA GLY A 358 23.20 -21.72 32.41
C GLY A 358 21.81 -21.28 32.91
N ILE A 359 21.74 -20.22 33.71
CA ILE A 359 20.54 -19.95 34.55
C ILE A 359 19.57 -18.96 33.89
N MET A 360 20.06 -18.00 33.10
CA MET A 360 19.22 -17.02 32.39
C MET A 360 18.35 -17.64 31.29
N ARG A 361 18.75 -18.79 30.74
CA ARG A 361 18.00 -19.48 29.68
C ARG A 361 16.72 -20.15 30.21
N GLY A 362 16.68 -20.52 31.48
CA GLY A 362 15.53 -21.20 32.13
C GLY A 362 14.38 -20.25 32.46
N VAL A 363 14.69 -19.05 32.97
CA VAL A 363 13.69 -18.01 33.28
C VAL A 363 13.07 -17.45 32.00
N PHE A 364 13.89 -17.22 30.97
CA PHE A 364 13.41 -16.81 29.64
C PHE A 364 12.48 -17.86 29.02
N ASN A 365 12.82 -19.14 29.09
CA ASN A 365 11.99 -20.21 28.53
C ASN A 365 10.66 -20.40 29.29
N SER A 366 10.64 -20.16 30.60
CA SER A 366 9.42 -20.22 31.44
C SER A 366 8.44 -19.09 31.10
N ILE A 367 8.93 -17.85 31.02
CA ILE A 367 8.15 -16.66 30.62
C ILE A 367 7.64 -16.83 29.19
N VAL A 368 8.48 -17.29 28.26
CA VAL A 368 8.07 -17.58 26.87
C VAL A 368 7.00 -18.69 26.79
N SER A 369 7.01 -19.68 27.68
CA SER A 369 6.01 -20.76 27.70
C SER A 369 4.65 -20.31 28.28
N ALA A 370 4.65 -19.49 29.33
CA ALA A 370 3.44 -18.90 29.91
C ALA A 370 2.78 -17.90 28.94
N PHE A 371 3.60 -17.09 28.25
CA PHE A 371 3.13 -16.21 27.18
C PHE A 371 2.65 -16.99 25.95
N LYS A 372 3.20 -18.17 25.62
CA LYS A 372 2.67 -19.03 24.54
C LYS A 372 1.26 -19.57 24.84
N SER A 373 0.99 -19.97 26.08
CA SER A 373 -0.33 -20.47 26.52
C SER A 373 -1.40 -19.36 26.53
N ALA A 374 -1.06 -18.17 27.02
CA ALA A 374 -1.93 -16.99 26.97
C ALA A 374 -2.12 -16.50 25.52
N ARG A 375 -1.06 -16.50 24.70
CA ARG A 375 -1.10 -16.16 23.27
C ARG A 375 -2.07 -17.04 22.50
N GLY A 376 -2.16 -18.34 22.79
CA GLY A 376 -3.18 -19.21 22.17
C GLY A 376 -4.62 -18.78 22.47
N LYS A 377 -4.90 -18.27 23.68
CA LYS A 377 -6.22 -17.77 24.09
C LYS A 377 -6.54 -16.40 23.47
N TYR A 378 -5.55 -15.51 23.38
CA TYR A 378 -5.70 -14.21 22.72
C TYR A 378 -5.76 -14.29 21.19
N VAL A 379 -5.04 -15.25 20.57
CA VAL A 379 -5.19 -15.64 19.15
C VAL A 379 -6.64 -16.04 18.86
N ARG A 380 -7.19 -16.94 19.67
CA ARG A 380 -8.59 -17.41 19.53
C ARG A 380 -9.62 -16.31 19.77
N LEU A 381 -9.46 -15.51 20.82
CA LEU A 381 -10.34 -14.37 21.10
C LEU A 381 -10.28 -13.33 19.99
N GLY A 382 -9.10 -13.07 19.45
CA GLY A 382 -8.94 -12.13 18.34
C GLY A 382 -9.47 -12.62 17.01
N GLN A 383 -9.37 -13.91 16.73
CA GLN A 383 -10.07 -14.54 15.60
C GLN A 383 -11.59 -14.42 15.74
N LEU A 384 -12.13 -14.57 16.95
CA LEU A 384 -13.57 -14.51 17.21
C LEU A 384 -14.12 -13.08 17.14
N LEU A 385 -13.38 -12.08 17.62
CA LEU A 385 -13.87 -10.69 17.67
C LEU A 385 -13.48 -9.86 16.43
N GLY A 386 -12.48 -10.28 15.65
CA GLY A 386 -12.05 -9.56 14.45
C GLY A 386 -13.02 -9.64 13.27
N SER A 387 -13.87 -10.68 13.19
CA SER A 387 -14.81 -10.91 12.08
C SER A 387 -16.30 -10.82 12.46
N THR A 388 -16.62 -10.73 13.76
CA THR A 388 -18.01 -10.83 14.23
C THR A 388 -18.67 -9.45 14.36
N VAL A 389 -19.85 -9.29 13.76
CA VAL A 389 -20.71 -8.10 13.96
C VAL A 389 -21.69 -8.40 15.09
N VAL A 390 -21.71 -7.58 16.15
CA VAL A 390 -22.56 -7.81 17.33
C VAL A 390 -23.74 -6.83 17.32
N LYS A 391 -24.98 -7.34 17.27
CA LYS A 391 -26.22 -6.54 17.12
C LYS A 391 -27.25 -6.83 18.23
N TRP A 392 -27.73 -5.82 18.94
CA TRP A 392 -28.99 -5.75 19.69
C TRP A 392 -30.21 -5.83 18.79
N VAL A 393 -31.29 -6.42 19.32
CA VAL A 393 -32.65 -6.28 18.81
C VAL A 393 -33.38 -5.25 19.67
N VAL A 394 -33.83 -4.14 19.08
CA VAL A 394 -34.54 -3.07 19.79
C VAL A 394 -36.04 -3.36 19.91
N CYS A 395 -36.68 -3.75 18.82
CA CYS A 395 -38.09 -4.13 18.79
C CYS A 395 -38.47 -4.82 17.47
N PRO A 396 -39.53 -5.64 17.44
CA PRO A 396 -40.19 -6.03 16.20
C PRO A 396 -40.88 -4.82 15.56
N LEU A 397 -40.78 -4.70 14.24
CA LEU A 397 -41.47 -3.68 13.46
C LEU A 397 -42.95 -4.04 13.31
N ARG A 398 -43.82 -3.03 13.34
CA ARG A 398 -45.18 -3.18 12.84
C ARG A 398 -45.12 -3.62 11.37
N PRO A 399 -46.03 -4.48 10.88
CA PRO A 399 -46.08 -4.81 9.47
C PRO A 399 -46.34 -3.53 8.65
N ILE A 400 -45.30 -3.01 8.00
CA ILE A 400 -45.39 -1.84 7.12
C ILE A 400 -45.70 -2.36 5.72
N THR A 401 -46.98 -2.34 5.33
CA THR A 401 -47.42 -2.70 3.98
C THR A 401 -47.26 -1.57 2.97
N ASP A 402 -47.04 -0.34 3.45
CA ASP A 402 -46.86 0.86 2.65
C ASP A 402 -45.38 1.12 2.36
N GLU A 403 -44.99 0.97 1.10
CA GLU A 403 -43.61 1.13 0.61
C GLU A 403 -43.05 2.54 0.87
N LYS A 404 -43.89 3.58 0.89
CA LYS A 404 -43.45 4.95 1.22
C LYS A 404 -43.04 5.09 2.69
N LYS A 405 -43.78 4.44 3.60
CA LYS A 405 -43.44 4.43 5.04
C LYS A 405 -42.18 3.61 5.30
N LEU A 406 -41.97 2.54 4.53
CA LEU A 406 -40.74 1.74 4.59
C LEU A 406 -39.53 2.57 4.17
N GLN A 407 -39.64 3.32 3.06
CA GLN A 407 -38.60 4.25 2.59
C GLN A 407 -38.32 5.38 3.59
N LEU A 408 -39.36 5.93 4.23
CA LEU A 408 -39.22 6.95 5.30
C LEU A 408 -38.49 6.40 6.53
N LEU A 409 -38.82 5.16 6.94
CA LEU A 409 -38.12 4.46 8.02
C LEU A 409 -36.66 4.20 7.64
N ASP A 410 -36.39 3.61 6.48
CA ASP A 410 -35.04 3.31 6.02
C ASP A 410 -34.20 4.59 5.86
N GLY A 411 -34.82 5.71 5.46
CA GLY A 411 -34.19 7.04 5.45
C GLY A 411 -33.78 7.54 6.84
N ALA A 412 -34.57 7.25 7.88
CA ALA A 412 -34.32 7.67 9.26
C ALA A 412 -33.30 6.80 10.03
N LEU A 413 -32.92 5.64 9.50
CA LEU A 413 -31.99 4.69 10.14
C LEU A 413 -30.51 5.02 9.86
N GLY A 414 -29.60 4.58 10.73
CA GLY A 414 -28.15 4.69 10.50
C GLY A 414 -27.63 3.67 9.48
N THR A 415 -26.46 3.92 8.91
CA THR A 415 -25.71 2.92 8.11
C THR A 415 -24.78 2.11 9.00
N GLU A 416 -24.39 0.90 8.56
CA GLU A 416 -23.35 0.10 9.22
C GLU A 416 -22.04 0.90 9.37
N ASP A 417 -21.37 0.73 10.52
CA ASP A 417 -20.12 1.40 10.85
C ASP A 417 -18.91 0.57 10.38
N ASP A 418 -18.53 0.77 9.12
CA ASP A 418 -17.33 0.17 8.52
C ASP A 418 -16.05 0.51 9.29
N LEU A 419 -16.00 1.63 10.04
CA LEU A 419 -14.85 2.04 10.83
C LEU A 419 -14.70 1.14 12.07
N ALA A 420 -15.80 0.82 12.74
CA ALA A 420 -15.80 -0.08 13.89
C ALA A 420 -15.32 -1.49 13.49
N ARG A 421 -15.75 -1.99 12.33
CA ARG A 421 -15.28 -3.28 11.78
C ARG A 421 -13.78 -3.27 11.51
N TYR A 422 -13.27 -2.21 10.87
CA TYR A 422 -11.84 -2.09 10.61
C TYR A 422 -11.01 -2.07 11.90
N TYR A 423 -11.40 -1.27 12.90
CA TYR A 423 -10.66 -1.23 14.16
C TYR A 423 -10.77 -2.50 14.98
N ALA A 424 -11.88 -3.24 14.89
CA ALA A 424 -11.96 -4.59 15.43
C ALA A 424 -10.93 -5.50 14.75
N GLU A 425 -10.88 -5.54 13.42
CA GLU A 425 -9.88 -6.32 12.67
C GLU A 425 -8.44 -5.93 13.03
N THR A 426 -8.12 -4.63 13.10
CA THR A 426 -6.78 -4.14 13.46
C THR A 426 -6.42 -4.45 14.90
N ALA A 427 -7.34 -4.28 15.85
CA ALA A 427 -7.11 -4.60 17.26
C ALA A 427 -6.77 -6.09 17.47
N TYR A 428 -7.25 -6.96 16.57
CA TYR A 428 -6.98 -8.38 16.60
C TYR A 428 -5.95 -8.85 15.55
N SER A 429 -5.36 -7.96 14.74
CA SER A 429 -4.36 -8.27 13.69
C SER A 429 -3.16 -9.08 14.22
N LYS A 430 -2.60 -8.67 15.36
CA LYS A 430 -1.50 -9.34 16.08
C LYS A 430 -1.79 -10.80 16.43
N TRP A 431 -3.07 -11.13 16.57
CA TRP A 431 -3.60 -12.41 17.02
C TRP A 431 -4.13 -13.24 15.85
N THR A 432 -4.70 -12.62 14.83
CA THR A 432 -5.22 -13.28 13.62
C THR A 432 -4.16 -13.56 12.57
N GLY A 433 -3.00 -12.91 12.66
CA GLY A 433 -1.95 -12.98 11.64
C GLY A 433 -2.23 -12.10 10.42
N LYS A 434 -3.33 -11.32 10.43
CA LYS A 434 -3.61 -10.31 9.42
C LYS A 434 -2.55 -9.21 9.56
N THR A 435 -1.76 -8.97 8.52
CA THR A 435 -0.78 -7.89 8.51
C THR A 435 -1.51 -6.56 8.47
N ASP A 436 -1.22 -5.66 9.41
CA ASP A 436 -1.71 -4.29 9.42
C ASP A 436 -0.96 -3.49 8.33
N LEU A 437 -1.36 -3.76 7.08
CA LEU A 437 -0.79 -3.11 5.91
C LEU A 437 -1.42 -1.74 5.76
N LEU A 438 -0.56 -0.74 5.56
CA LEU A 438 -1.00 0.61 5.26
C LEU A 438 -1.69 0.64 3.88
N PRO A 439 -2.66 1.55 3.66
CA PRO A 439 -3.25 1.74 2.34
C PRO A 439 -2.20 1.89 1.22
N GLY A 440 -2.38 1.15 0.13
CA GLY A 440 -1.43 1.06 -0.98
C GLY A 440 -0.28 0.06 -0.79
N GLU A 441 -0.07 -0.54 0.38
CA GLU A 441 0.97 -1.56 0.58
C GLU A 441 0.60 -2.92 -0.02
N ALA A 442 -0.63 -3.38 0.15
CA ALA A 442 -1.12 -4.56 -0.55
C ALA A 442 -1.48 -4.21 -2.00
N CYS A 443 -1.01 -5.01 -2.96
CA CYS A 443 -1.33 -4.83 -4.37
C CYS A 443 -1.76 -6.16 -4.98
N ASP A 444 -3.05 -6.32 -5.22
CA ASP A 444 -3.69 -7.56 -5.65
C ASP A 444 -4.61 -7.31 -6.86
N GLY A 445 -4.67 -8.30 -7.76
CA GLY A 445 -5.51 -8.22 -8.97
C GLY A 445 -4.98 -7.26 -10.04
N ALA A 446 -5.28 -7.56 -11.31
CA ALA A 446 -4.90 -6.70 -12.43
C ALA A 446 -5.90 -5.57 -12.64
N ALA A 447 -5.44 -4.42 -13.14
CA ALA A 447 -6.34 -3.38 -13.62
C ALA A 447 -7.12 -3.86 -14.87
N PRO A 448 -8.37 -3.41 -15.09
CA PRO A 448 -9.17 -3.81 -16.26
C PRO A 448 -8.41 -3.56 -17.56
N GLY A 449 -8.27 -4.57 -18.41
CA GLY A 449 -7.55 -4.46 -19.68
C GLY A 449 -6.01 -4.42 -19.59
N MET A 450 -5.43 -4.52 -18.39
CA MET A 450 -3.97 -4.36 -18.17
C MET A 450 -3.38 -5.53 -17.37
N PRO A 451 -3.14 -6.70 -17.99
CA PRO A 451 -2.80 -7.94 -17.28
C PRO A 451 -1.45 -7.91 -16.54
N ARG A 452 -0.54 -7.00 -16.91
CA ARG A 452 0.78 -6.85 -16.28
C ARG A 452 0.78 -5.98 -15.03
N THR A 453 -0.36 -5.38 -14.69
CA THR A 453 -0.47 -4.43 -13.59
C THR A 453 -1.01 -5.07 -12.32
N ARG A 454 -0.84 -4.38 -11.19
CA ARG A 454 -1.47 -4.72 -9.92
C ARG A 454 -2.20 -3.51 -9.35
N LYS A 455 -3.41 -3.72 -8.82
CA LYS A 455 -4.18 -2.69 -8.13
C LYS A 455 -3.78 -2.64 -6.66
N CYS A 456 -3.56 -1.44 -6.12
CA CYS A 456 -3.27 -1.23 -4.71
C CYS A 456 -4.36 -0.32 -4.12
N SER A 457 -5.23 -0.85 -3.24
CA SER A 457 -6.32 -0.04 -2.66
C SER A 457 -5.76 1.05 -1.75
N LEU A 458 -6.13 2.30 -2.03
CA LEU A 458 -5.79 3.50 -1.26
C LEU A 458 -6.86 3.82 -0.20
N GLY A 459 -8.11 3.39 -0.43
CA GLY A 459 -9.19 3.60 0.50
C GLY A 459 -10.56 3.37 -0.11
N ARG A 460 -11.58 3.19 0.74
CA ARG A 460 -12.98 3.04 0.30
C ARG A 460 -13.71 4.36 0.47
N MET A 461 -14.51 4.71 -0.52
CA MET A 461 -15.36 5.89 -0.55
C MET A 461 -16.82 5.48 -0.43
N ARG A 462 -17.63 6.29 0.25
CA ARG A 462 -19.07 6.08 0.36
C ARG A 462 -19.82 7.36 0.05
N GLU A 463 -20.92 7.20 -0.67
CA GLU A 463 -21.89 8.25 -0.93
C GLU A 463 -22.53 8.78 0.37
N ASN A 464 -22.76 10.10 0.42
CA ASN A 464 -23.52 10.78 1.48
C ASN A 464 -22.98 10.57 2.92
N MET A 465 -21.66 10.42 3.08
CA MET A 465 -20.98 10.24 4.37
C MET A 465 -20.28 11.54 4.81
N PRO A 466 -20.53 12.13 6.01
CA PRO A 466 -21.34 11.61 7.11
C PRO A 466 -22.86 11.77 6.93
N GLU A 467 -23.34 12.87 6.33
CA GLU A 467 -24.77 13.10 6.04
C GLU A 467 -24.92 13.92 4.74
N PRO A 468 -26.00 13.74 3.94
CA PRO A 468 -26.27 14.58 2.77
C PRO A 468 -26.27 16.07 3.10
N TYR A 469 -25.73 16.90 2.21
CA TYR A 469 -25.68 18.35 2.37
C TYR A 469 -26.36 19.01 1.17
N HIS A 470 -27.47 19.74 1.41
CA HIS A 470 -28.16 20.58 0.39
C HIS A 470 -28.39 19.91 -0.98
N ASP A 471 -28.91 18.67 -1.00
CA ASP A 471 -29.15 17.89 -2.24
C ASP A 471 -27.90 17.71 -3.13
N GLU A 472 -26.70 17.99 -2.62
CA GLU A 472 -25.47 17.76 -3.34
C GLU A 472 -25.11 16.28 -3.33
N GLU A 473 -24.86 15.73 -4.51
CA GLU A 473 -24.27 14.42 -4.63
C GLU A 473 -22.79 14.48 -4.27
N PHE A 474 -22.33 13.77 -3.25
CA PHE A 474 -20.89 13.64 -2.98
C PHE A 474 -20.54 12.26 -2.42
N ILE A 475 -19.25 11.93 -2.47
CA ILE A 475 -18.67 10.78 -1.77
C ILE A 475 -17.57 11.26 -0.84
N CYS A 476 -17.38 10.58 0.28
CA CYS A 476 -16.27 10.82 1.18
C CYS A 476 -15.54 9.52 1.47
N PRO A 477 -14.23 9.57 1.76
CA PRO A 477 -13.53 8.43 2.32
C PRO A 477 -14.24 7.94 3.57
N ILE A 478 -14.51 6.64 3.65
CA ILE A 478 -15.06 6.00 4.86
C ILE A 478 -14.05 6.11 6.01
N ARG A 479 -12.77 6.16 5.66
CA ARG A 479 -11.61 6.34 6.55
C ARG A 479 -10.75 7.47 6.00
N PRO A 480 -10.09 8.28 6.84
CA PRO A 480 -9.08 9.22 6.37
C PRO A 480 -8.07 8.50 5.48
N LEU A 481 -7.81 9.06 4.29
CA LEU A 481 -6.70 8.60 3.46
C LEU A 481 -5.38 8.96 4.16
N LEU A 482 -4.32 8.21 3.86
CA LEU A 482 -3.00 8.57 4.34
C LEU A 482 -2.62 9.98 3.85
N PRO A 483 -1.87 10.76 4.65
CA PRO A 483 -1.21 11.96 4.16
C PRO A 483 -0.45 11.66 2.88
N ALA A 484 -0.51 12.59 1.91
CA ALA A 484 0.05 12.33 0.59
C ALA A 484 1.55 11.99 0.63
N SER A 485 2.33 12.63 1.49
CA SER A 485 3.75 12.32 1.68
C SER A 485 3.98 10.88 2.17
N GLN A 486 3.18 10.40 3.12
CA GLN A 486 3.24 9.01 3.59
C GLN A 486 2.84 8.02 2.50
N GLN A 487 1.80 8.34 1.72
CA GLN A 487 1.36 7.50 0.61
C GLN A 487 2.44 7.41 -0.49
N VAL A 488 3.11 8.51 -0.79
CA VAL A 488 4.24 8.54 -1.73
C VAL A 488 5.42 7.72 -1.21
N GLU A 489 5.71 7.80 0.09
CA GLU A 489 6.78 7.03 0.71
C GLU A 489 6.54 5.52 0.64
N ILE A 490 5.27 5.07 0.75
CA ILE A 490 4.89 3.67 0.51
C ILE A 490 5.25 3.24 -0.92
N PHE A 491 4.95 4.09 -1.91
CA PHE A 491 5.30 3.80 -3.31
C PHE A 491 6.81 3.89 -3.58
N LYS A 492 7.53 4.77 -2.89
CA LYS A 492 8.99 4.86 -2.97
C LYS A 492 9.65 3.59 -2.45
N LYS A 493 9.18 3.05 -1.32
CA LYS A 493 9.72 1.83 -0.68
C LYS A 493 9.46 0.55 -1.47
N LYS A 494 8.51 0.57 -2.42
CA LYS A 494 8.22 -0.56 -3.31
C LYS A 494 9.29 -0.69 -4.40
N HIS A 495 10.43 -1.27 -4.03
CA HIS A 495 11.52 -1.54 -4.95
C HIS A 495 11.04 -2.33 -6.17
N GLY A 496 11.45 -1.88 -7.35
CA GLY A 496 11.11 -2.54 -8.61
C GLY A 496 9.65 -2.43 -9.04
N LEU A 497 8.88 -1.51 -8.47
CA LEU A 497 7.54 -1.17 -8.96
C LEU A 497 7.47 0.29 -9.40
N CYS A 498 6.71 0.53 -10.47
CA CYS A 498 6.39 1.85 -10.99
C CYS A 498 4.89 2.05 -10.84
N VAL A 499 4.47 3.28 -10.54
CA VAL A 499 3.06 3.64 -10.37
C VAL A 499 2.55 4.31 -11.63
N MET A 500 1.33 3.98 -12.04
CA MET A 500 0.64 4.67 -13.13
C MET A 500 0.05 5.97 -12.59
N HIS A 501 0.15 7.05 -13.36
CA HIS A 501 -0.52 8.30 -13.06
C HIS A 501 -0.94 9.07 -14.32
N MET A 502 -1.91 9.96 -14.15
CA MET A 502 -2.32 10.91 -15.17
C MET A 502 -1.41 12.14 -15.14
N ASN A 503 -1.07 12.67 -16.31
CA ASN A 503 -0.52 14.03 -16.42
C ASN A 503 -1.65 15.07 -16.25
N SER A 504 -1.29 16.36 -16.15
CA SER A 504 -2.25 17.44 -15.88
C SER A 504 -3.33 17.60 -16.97
N LEU A 505 -3.00 17.30 -18.23
CA LEU A 505 -3.94 17.35 -19.34
C LEU A 505 -4.89 16.15 -19.33
N GLN A 506 -4.37 14.95 -19.06
CA GLN A 506 -5.16 13.73 -18.88
C GLN A 506 -6.13 13.86 -17.71
N MET A 507 -5.71 14.45 -16.59
CA MET A 507 -6.60 14.78 -15.46
C MET A 507 -7.72 15.73 -15.89
N ARG A 508 -7.41 16.73 -16.73
CA ARG A 508 -8.41 17.68 -17.25
C ARG A 508 -9.44 17.00 -18.15
N GLU A 509 -8.99 16.12 -19.05
CA GLU A 509 -9.85 15.34 -19.96
C GLU A 509 -10.74 14.36 -19.20
N ALA A 510 -10.19 13.70 -18.17
CA ALA A 510 -10.94 12.81 -17.27
C ALA A 510 -11.82 13.57 -16.26
N GLN A 511 -11.76 14.90 -16.24
CA GLN A 511 -12.40 15.76 -15.23
C GLN A 511 -12.01 15.38 -13.77
N TRP A 512 -10.81 14.83 -13.59
CA TRP A 512 -10.27 14.31 -12.34
C TRP A 512 -9.31 15.31 -11.69
N TYR A 513 -9.88 16.43 -11.23
CA TYR A 513 -9.11 17.55 -10.73
C TYR A 513 -8.71 17.41 -9.26
N TYR A 514 -7.44 17.62 -8.96
CA TYR A 514 -7.01 17.94 -7.62
C TYR A 514 -7.47 19.37 -7.25
N ARG A 515 -8.21 19.50 -6.15
CA ARG A 515 -8.81 20.76 -5.67
C ARG A 515 -8.30 21.18 -4.30
N GLY A 516 -7.19 20.61 -3.82
CA GLY A 516 -6.63 20.98 -2.51
C GLY A 516 -6.20 22.45 -2.38
N ARG A 517 -6.01 23.16 -3.50
CA ARG A 517 -5.78 24.62 -3.53
C ARG A 517 -7.05 25.47 -3.41
N THR A 518 -8.21 24.84 -3.55
CA THR A 518 -9.53 25.46 -3.46
C THR A 518 -10.45 24.57 -2.63
N PRO A 519 -10.22 24.45 -1.30
CA PRO A 519 -10.94 23.53 -0.42
C PRO A 519 -12.45 23.78 -0.38
N GLN A 520 -12.91 24.96 -0.77
CA GLN A 520 -14.33 25.29 -0.94
C GLN A 520 -15.01 24.53 -2.09
N LYS A 521 -14.25 23.85 -2.96
CA LYS A 521 -14.79 23.07 -4.07
C LYS A 521 -14.75 21.58 -3.73
N LYS A 522 -15.83 20.87 -4.06
CA LYS A 522 -15.95 19.41 -3.92
C LYS A 522 -14.77 18.65 -4.57
N GLN A 523 -14.09 17.81 -3.80
CA GLN A 523 -12.90 17.05 -4.23
C GLN A 523 -13.21 15.67 -4.83
N TYR A 524 -14.25 14.98 -4.33
CA TYR A 524 -14.54 13.60 -4.70
C TYR A 524 -15.89 13.48 -5.40
N ASN A 525 -15.88 13.06 -6.66
CA ASN A 525 -17.07 12.89 -7.49
C ASN A 525 -17.56 11.43 -7.50
N LYS A 526 -18.88 11.23 -7.66
CA LYS A 526 -19.53 9.94 -7.92
C LYS A 526 -19.30 9.49 -9.37
N THR A 527 -18.05 9.41 -9.79
CA THR A 527 -17.67 9.06 -11.16
C THR A 527 -16.57 8.03 -11.12
N GLU A 528 -16.70 6.99 -11.93
CA GLU A 528 -15.59 6.08 -12.15
C GLU A 528 -14.45 6.80 -12.87
N ASN A 529 -13.22 6.44 -12.52
CA ASN A 529 -12.01 6.89 -13.20
C ASN A 529 -11.13 5.66 -13.41
N ILE A 530 -11.26 5.03 -14.57
CA ILE A 530 -10.61 3.78 -14.92
C ILE A 530 -9.25 4.09 -15.59
N PRO A 531 -8.17 3.35 -15.26
CA PRO A 531 -6.87 3.54 -15.90
C PRO A 531 -6.93 3.29 -17.43
N LYS A 532 -6.16 4.08 -18.19
CA LYS A 532 -5.98 3.94 -19.65
C LYS A 532 -4.54 3.57 -19.99
N ASP A 533 -4.35 2.90 -21.11
CA ASP A 533 -3.04 2.44 -21.59
C ASP A 533 -2.11 3.59 -22.00
N SER A 534 -2.67 4.77 -22.29
CA SER A 534 -1.94 6.02 -22.54
C SER A 534 -1.43 6.74 -21.29
N PHE A 535 -1.78 6.30 -20.08
CA PHE A 535 -1.30 6.93 -18.85
C PHE A 535 0.16 6.59 -18.54
N GLN A 536 0.86 7.51 -17.88
CA GLN A 536 2.30 7.42 -17.62
C GLN A 536 2.59 6.44 -16.49
N TYR A 537 3.64 5.64 -16.63
CA TYR A 537 4.24 4.95 -15.49
C TYR A 537 5.43 5.77 -14.97
N VAL A 538 5.52 5.94 -13.65
CA VAL A 538 6.61 6.66 -13.01
C VAL A 538 7.22 5.90 -11.86
N LYS A 539 8.50 6.15 -11.64
CA LYS A 539 9.25 5.77 -10.45
C LYS A 539 9.41 7.00 -9.56
N VAL A 540 9.05 6.87 -8.29
CA VAL A 540 9.27 7.92 -7.29
C VAL A 540 10.75 7.96 -6.94
N LEU A 541 11.42 9.09 -7.18
CA LEU A 541 12.85 9.26 -6.91
C LEU A 541 13.11 9.94 -5.58
N GLY A 542 12.24 10.87 -5.18
CA GLY A 542 12.41 11.56 -3.91
C GLY A 542 11.33 12.60 -3.64
N ILE A 543 11.29 13.06 -2.40
CA ILE A 543 10.38 14.09 -1.91
C ILE A 543 11.22 15.27 -1.44
N LYS A 544 10.81 16.49 -1.79
CA LYS A 544 11.43 17.74 -1.36
C LYS A 544 10.37 18.70 -0.89
N SER A 545 10.50 19.20 0.33
CA SER A 545 9.62 20.25 0.85
C SER A 545 10.10 21.62 0.38
N LYS A 546 9.19 22.44 -0.15
CA LYS A 546 9.46 23.84 -0.54
C LYS A 546 8.43 24.76 0.12
N PRO A 547 8.81 25.98 0.53
CA PRO A 547 7.86 26.97 0.99
C PRO A 547 7.02 27.46 -0.19
N ASP A 548 5.70 27.42 -0.05
CA ASP A 548 4.76 28.08 -0.92
C ASP A 548 4.58 29.53 -0.43
N THR A 549 5.19 30.47 -1.16
CA THR A 549 5.18 31.89 -0.82
C THR A 549 3.80 32.53 -0.91
N ASP A 550 2.89 31.97 -1.71
CA ASP A 550 1.56 32.54 -1.93
C ASP A 550 0.64 32.27 -0.74
N PHE A 551 0.85 31.15 -0.05
CA PHE A 551 0.02 30.69 1.06
C PHE A 551 0.75 30.63 2.40
N GLY A 552 2.07 30.83 2.44
CA GLY A 552 2.88 30.79 3.66
C GLY A 552 2.96 29.40 4.30
N ILE A 553 2.80 28.33 3.51
CA ILE A 553 2.82 26.93 3.97
C ILE A 553 3.96 26.16 3.32
N TRP A 554 4.40 25.07 3.95
CA TRP A 554 5.33 24.13 3.32
C TRP A 554 4.55 23.11 2.50
N ARG A 555 5.01 22.83 1.28
CA ARG A 555 4.46 21.79 0.42
C ARG A 555 5.53 20.79 0.02
N ASP A 556 5.13 19.53 -0.07
CA ASP A 556 5.99 18.46 -0.53
C ASP A 556 5.86 18.29 -2.04
N PHE A 557 7.00 18.25 -2.72
CA PHE A 557 7.12 18.01 -4.16
C PHE A 557 7.84 16.71 -4.40
N VAL A 558 7.30 15.89 -5.29
CA VAL A 558 7.81 14.58 -5.63
C VAL A 558 8.54 14.68 -6.97
N THR A 559 9.78 14.21 -7.01
CA THR A 559 10.51 14.02 -8.26
C THR A 559 10.21 12.63 -8.81
N LEU A 560 9.75 12.57 -10.06
CA LEU A 560 9.28 11.38 -10.74
C LEU A 560 10.15 11.09 -11.95
N GLY A 561 10.64 9.86 -12.09
CA GLY A 561 11.25 9.37 -13.32
C GLY A 561 10.20 8.68 -14.19
N ARG A 562 10.00 9.17 -15.42
CA ARG A 562 8.99 8.69 -16.37
C ARG A 562 9.48 7.49 -17.17
N ARG A 563 8.61 6.48 -17.27
CA ARG A 563 8.78 5.29 -18.11
C ARG A 563 7.74 5.32 -19.25
N CYS A 564 7.96 4.50 -20.26
CA CYS A 564 6.99 4.24 -21.32
C CYS A 564 5.59 3.95 -20.76
N THR A 565 4.56 4.40 -21.47
CA THR A 565 3.15 4.03 -21.25
C THR A 565 2.92 2.56 -21.67
N GLU A 566 1.75 2.00 -21.34
CA GLU A 566 1.41 0.64 -21.78
C GLU A 566 1.26 0.57 -23.30
N ALA A 567 0.67 1.62 -23.91
CA ALA A 567 0.57 1.75 -25.35
C ALA A 567 1.95 1.81 -26.04
N GLU A 568 2.91 2.54 -25.47
CA GLU A 568 4.27 2.61 -25.99
C GLU A 568 5.02 1.28 -25.81
N ALA A 569 4.86 0.63 -24.66
CA ALA A 569 5.48 -0.67 -24.39
C ALA A 569 4.95 -1.76 -25.33
N ALA A 570 3.68 -1.70 -25.72
CA ALA A 570 3.09 -2.60 -26.71
C ALA A 570 3.61 -2.32 -28.13
N ALA A 571 3.75 -1.04 -28.49
CA ALA A 571 4.15 -0.63 -29.83
C ALA A 571 5.68 -0.70 -30.07
N THR A 572 6.48 -0.43 -29.05
CA THR A 572 7.95 -0.31 -29.11
C THR A 572 8.66 -1.00 -27.93
N PRO A 573 8.41 -2.30 -27.67
CA PRO A 573 8.85 -2.99 -26.45
C PRO A 573 10.34 -2.83 -26.15
N ARG A 574 11.19 -2.99 -27.18
CA ARG A 574 12.65 -2.82 -27.09
C ARG A 574 13.11 -1.49 -26.47
N TRP A 575 12.39 -0.39 -26.67
CA TRP A 575 12.77 0.93 -26.15
C TRP A 575 12.24 1.21 -24.74
N CYS A 576 11.38 0.34 -24.22
CA CYS A 576 10.78 0.41 -22.89
C CYS A 576 11.41 -0.55 -21.88
N GLU A 577 12.24 -1.45 -22.38
CA GLU A 577 13.14 -2.28 -21.60
C GLU A 577 14.40 -1.51 -21.20
N ALA A 578 15.19 -2.08 -20.28
CA ALA A 578 16.47 -1.48 -19.93
C ALA A 578 17.36 -1.38 -21.18
N PRO A 579 17.98 -0.23 -21.45
CA PRO A 579 18.75 -0.05 -22.66
C PRO A 579 19.94 -1.02 -22.68
N LEU A 580 20.25 -1.56 -23.86
CA LEU A 580 21.43 -2.38 -24.06
C LEU A 580 22.68 -1.50 -23.98
N VAL A 581 23.50 -1.72 -22.96
CA VAL A 581 24.76 -0.99 -22.72
C VAL A 581 25.94 -1.92 -23.01
N HIS A 582 26.71 -1.62 -24.05
CA HIS A 582 27.99 -2.26 -24.35
C HIS A 582 29.08 -1.78 -23.38
N ASN A 583 29.96 -2.70 -23.01
CA ASN A 583 31.08 -2.42 -22.10
C ASN A 583 30.61 -1.73 -20.82
N ALA A 584 29.47 -2.17 -20.28
CA ALA A 584 29.03 -1.73 -18.95
C ALA A 584 30.10 -2.16 -17.93
N PRO A 585 30.48 -1.29 -16.97
CA PRO A 585 31.40 -1.67 -15.91
C PRO A 585 30.82 -2.89 -15.18
N SER A 586 31.61 -3.95 -15.08
CA SER A 586 31.23 -5.12 -14.30
C SER A 586 31.08 -4.68 -12.84
N VAL A 587 29.85 -4.49 -12.38
CA VAL A 587 29.52 -4.07 -11.01
C VAL A 587 30.17 -4.98 -9.95
N THR A 588 30.39 -6.26 -10.29
CA THR A 588 31.09 -7.24 -9.45
C THR A 588 32.60 -7.01 -9.32
N ARG A 589 33.25 -6.37 -10.30
CA ARG A 589 34.71 -6.16 -10.28
C ARG A 589 35.10 -4.90 -9.51
N ASP A 590 34.23 -3.89 -9.45
CA ASP A 590 34.42 -2.68 -8.63
C ASP A 590 34.14 -2.90 -7.14
N LEU A 591 33.25 -3.85 -6.80
CA LEU A 591 33.03 -4.27 -5.41
C LEU A 591 34.22 -5.07 -4.84
N LEU A 592 34.99 -5.76 -5.70
CA LEU A 592 36.20 -6.52 -5.32
C LEU A 592 37.48 -5.69 -5.41
N SER A 593 37.64 -4.80 -6.40
CA SER A 593 38.79 -3.88 -6.48
C SER A 593 38.70 -2.75 -5.46
N GLY A 594 37.49 -2.36 -5.04
CA GLY A 594 37.26 -1.44 -3.93
C GLY A 594 37.72 -1.98 -2.56
N LEU A 595 37.92 -3.30 -2.44
CA LEU A 595 38.50 -3.94 -1.24
C LEU A 595 40.04 -3.98 -1.26
N GLU A 596 40.68 -3.95 -2.43
CA GLU A 596 42.16 -3.93 -2.53
C GLU A 596 42.77 -2.51 -2.50
N MET A 597 41.98 -1.48 -2.76
CA MET A 597 42.41 -0.07 -2.68
C MET A 597 42.12 0.61 -1.31
N VAL A 598 41.92 -0.16 -0.23
CA VAL A 598 41.68 0.35 1.14
C VAL A 598 43.01 0.68 1.86
N GLY A 599 43.92 1.33 1.15
CA GLY A 599 45.18 1.84 1.71
C GLY A 599 45.12 3.31 2.12
N HIS A 600 44.56 4.21 1.29
CA HIS A 600 44.85 5.65 1.46
C HIS A 600 43.78 6.68 1.04
N ALA A 601 42.49 6.36 0.98
CA ALA A 601 41.46 7.41 0.80
C ALA A 601 40.13 7.09 1.51
N ALA A 602 39.93 7.70 2.69
CA ALA A 602 38.78 7.46 3.57
C ALA A 602 37.45 8.11 3.13
N GLY A 603 37.36 8.67 1.91
CA GLY A 603 36.16 9.39 1.45
C GLY A 603 35.29 8.63 0.43
N SER A 604 35.87 7.75 -0.40
CA SER A 604 35.17 7.15 -1.54
C SER A 604 34.48 5.82 -1.22
N ALA A 605 35.01 5.04 -0.27
CA ALA A 605 34.46 3.74 0.11
C ALA A 605 33.06 3.84 0.75
N ALA A 606 32.79 4.91 1.52
CA ALA A 606 31.47 5.15 2.10
C ALA A 606 30.40 5.40 1.02
N SER A 607 30.75 6.08 -0.07
CA SER A 607 29.81 6.35 -1.17
C SER A 607 29.50 5.08 -1.99
N ALA A 608 30.50 4.24 -2.27
CA ALA A 608 30.30 2.99 -2.99
C ALA A 608 29.53 1.95 -2.16
N ALA A 609 29.82 1.86 -0.86
CA ALA A 609 29.07 1.01 0.07
C ALA A 609 27.63 1.52 0.31
N ALA A 610 27.42 2.85 0.35
CA ALA A 610 26.08 3.45 0.47
C ALA A 610 25.24 3.27 -0.80
N VAL A 611 25.84 3.30 -1.99
CA VAL A 611 25.16 3.02 -3.26
C VAL A 611 24.85 1.53 -3.41
N ALA A 612 25.76 0.64 -3.00
CA ALA A 612 25.53 -0.80 -3.01
C ALA A 612 24.53 -1.28 -1.94
N SER A 613 24.33 -0.52 -0.86
CA SER A 613 23.34 -0.79 0.20
C SER A 613 22.04 0.01 0.06
N GLY A 614 21.91 0.86 -0.96
CA GLY A 614 20.73 1.70 -1.19
C GLY A 614 20.49 2.76 -0.11
N ALA A 615 21.47 3.08 0.73
CA ALA A 615 21.30 3.87 1.95
C ALA A 615 21.44 5.39 1.77
N VAL A 616 21.96 5.88 0.63
CA VAL A 616 22.04 7.32 0.37
C VAL A 616 21.73 7.63 -1.10
N GLU A 617 20.51 8.08 -1.37
CA GLU A 617 20.18 8.82 -2.59
C GLU A 617 20.57 10.30 -2.39
N PRO A 618 21.55 10.84 -3.12
CA PRO A 618 21.83 12.27 -3.04
C PRO A 618 20.70 13.04 -3.74
N SER A 619 19.71 13.50 -2.97
CA SER A 619 18.65 14.39 -3.48
C SER A 619 19.26 15.68 -4.04
N VAL A 620 18.94 16.04 -5.29
CA VAL A 620 19.60 17.16 -5.99
C VAL A 620 18.67 18.36 -6.15
N ALA A 621 18.94 19.46 -5.45
CA ALA A 621 18.35 20.77 -5.72
C ALA A 621 18.94 21.40 -7.00
N ASN A 622 18.16 22.23 -7.70
CA ASN A 622 18.49 22.84 -8.99
C ASN A 622 19.84 23.60 -9.04
N HIS A 623 20.38 24.04 -7.90
CA HIS A 623 21.67 24.74 -7.83
C HIS A 623 22.88 23.83 -8.13
N ALA A 624 22.74 22.52 -7.95
CA ALA A 624 23.79 21.54 -8.22
C ALA A 624 23.89 21.12 -9.69
N VAL A 625 23.00 21.61 -10.57
CA VAL A 625 23.07 21.32 -12.02
C VAL A 625 24.24 22.07 -12.67
N GLN A 626 24.46 23.33 -12.29
CA GLN A 626 25.60 24.11 -12.75
C GLN A 626 26.92 23.61 -12.16
N GLU A 627 26.92 23.22 -10.88
CA GLU A 627 28.10 22.67 -10.22
C GLU A 627 28.42 21.23 -10.64
N ARG A 628 27.43 20.38 -10.96
CA ARG A 628 27.70 19.01 -11.46
C ARG A 628 28.04 18.96 -12.94
N LEU A 629 27.43 19.78 -13.79
CA LEU A 629 27.98 19.99 -15.14
C LEU A 629 29.40 20.53 -14.99
N GLY A 630 29.59 21.57 -14.16
CA GLY A 630 30.88 22.15 -13.84
C GLY A 630 31.90 21.12 -13.39
N GLN A 631 31.60 20.27 -12.41
CA GLN A 631 32.47 19.22 -11.87
C GLN A 631 32.67 18.03 -12.81
N TRP A 632 31.66 17.65 -13.60
CA TRP A 632 31.80 16.63 -14.64
C TRP A 632 32.75 17.12 -15.75
N PHE A 633 32.65 18.40 -16.12
CA PHE A 633 33.59 19.06 -17.02
C PHE A 633 34.98 19.26 -16.36
N ASP A 634 35.05 19.74 -15.11
CA ASP A 634 36.30 20.04 -14.39
C ASP A 634 37.10 18.79 -14.02
N SER A 635 36.45 17.67 -13.69
CA SER A 635 37.15 16.44 -13.27
C SER A 635 37.64 15.59 -14.45
N ARG A 636 37.04 15.75 -15.66
CA ARG A 636 37.44 15.01 -16.87
C ARG A 636 38.14 15.85 -17.96
N PHE A 637 38.16 17.19 -17.87
CA PHE A 637 38.69 18.05 -18.95
C PHE A 637 39.71 19.12 -18.51
N LYS A 638 40.49 18.89 -17.44
CA LYS A 638 41.54 19.83 -17.00
C LYS A 638 42.61 20.15 -18.06
N GLY A 639 42.77 19.33 -19.10
CA GLY A 639 43.72 19.57 -20.20
C GLY A 639 43.18 20.42 -21.37
N LEU A 640 41.91 20.86 -21.33
CA LEU A 640 41.20 21.44 -22.49
C LEU A 640 40.75 22.90 -22.31
N GLU A 641 41.28 23.62 -21.32
CA GLU A 641 40.82 24.97 -20.91
C GLU A 641 40.86 26.03 -22.04
N ALA A 642 41.79 25.92 -22.99
CA ALA A 642 41.98 26.92 -24.04
C ALA A 642 40.96 26.84 -25.19
N PHE A 643 40.50 25.62 -25.54
CA PHE A 643 39.49 25.41 -26.58
C PHE A 643 38.09 25.71 -26.03
N LEU A 644 37.81 25.31 -24.79
CA LEU A 644 36.51 25.50 -24.14
C LEU A 644 36.14 26.98 -24.01
N ARG A 645 37.07 27.88 -23.68
CA ARG A 645 36.77 29.32 -23.49
C ARG A 645 36.28 30.08 -24.73
N ARG A 646 36.56 29.63 -25.97
CA ARG A 646 36.10 30.30 -27.21
C ARG A 646 34.82 29.72 -27.80
N SER A 647 34.54 28.43 -27.55
CA SER A 647 33.35 27.74 -28.08
C SER A 647 32.20 27.65 -27.07
N TYR A 648 32.44 28.05 -25.81
CA TYR A 648 31.56 27.83 -24.65
C TYR A 648 30.14 28.41 -24.75
N SER A 649 29.97 29.67 -25.15
CA SER A 649 28.66 30.34 -24.99
C SER A 649 27.59 29.84 -25.96
N ARG A 650 27.99 29.51 -27.20
CA ARG A 650 27.07 29.01 -28.24
C ARG A 650 26.77 27.52 -28.06
N TRP A 651 27.79 26.72 -27.73
CA TRP A 651 27.65 25.28 -27.50
C TRP A 651 26.88 24.97 -26.21
N LEU A 652 27.17 25.67 -25.10
CA LEU A 652 26.41 25.51 -23.86
C LEU A 652 24.93 25.90 -24.04
N GLY A 653 24.61 26.92 -24.82
CA GLY A 653 23.22 27.31 -25.07
C GLY A 653 22.40 26.18 -25.69
N LYS A 654 22.88 25.61 -26.79
CA LYS A 654 22.19 24.52 -27.51
C LYS A 654 22.17 23.22 -26.69
N ALA A 655 23.32 22.80 -26.14
CA ALA A 655 23.42 21.58 -25.32
C ALA A 655 22.59 21.67 -24.02
N THR A 656 22.55 22.83 -23.35
CA THR A 656 21.70 23.04 -22.17
C THR A 656 20.22 22.95 -22.53
N GLY A 657 19.81 23.50 -23.68
CA GLY A 657 18.45 23.36 -24.19
C GLY A 657 18.07 21.89 -24.41
N ARG A 658 18.94 21.11 -25.07
CA ARG A 658 18.74 19.66 -25.25
C ARG A 658 18.70 18.88 -23.94
N TYR A 659 19.60 19.20 -23.02
CA TYR A 659 19.61 18.63 -21.66
C TYR A 659 18.27 18.87 -20.96
N GLN A 660 17.77 20.10 -21.00
CA GLN A 660 16.48 20.47 -20.40
C GLN A 660 15.32 19.73 -21.06
N ARG A 661 15.26 19.70 -22.40
CA ARG A 661 14.23 18.95 -23.15
C ARG A 661 14.22 17.46 -22.79
N LEU A 662 15.38 16.82 -22.81
CA LEU A 662 15.51 15.40 -22.46
C LEU A 662 15.13 15.17 -20.99
N ARG A 663 15.51 16.08 -20.09
CA ARG A 663 15.18 16.00 -18.67
C ARG A 663 13.69 16.20 -18.42
N GLU A 664 13.05 17.15 -19.08
CA GLU A 664 11.60 17.37 -19.01
C GLU A 664 10.81 16.22 -19.61
N ARG A 665 11.39 15.49 -20.59
CA ARG A 665 10.80 14.26 -21.14
C ARG A 665 10.88 13.09 -20.15
N LEU A 666 12.04 12.91 -19.50
CA LEU A 666 12.30 11.76 -18.62
C LEU A 666 11.96 11.98 -17.15
N PHE A 667 11.81 13.23 -16.70
CA PHE A 667 11.51 13.56 -15.32
C PHE A 667 10.37 14.56 -15.24
N SER A 668 9.65 14.48 -14.13
CA SER A 668 8.67 15.50 -13.75
C SER A 668 8.70 15.77 -12.27
N GLU A 669 8.19 16.93 -11.89
CA GLU A 669 7.98 17.29 -10.50
C GLU A 669 6.48 17.57 -10.32
N SER A 670 5.89 17.02 -9.27
CA SER A 670 4.48 17.24 -8.93
C SER A 670 4.35 17.48 -7.43
N GLU A 671 3.39 18.31 -7.02
CA GLU A 671 2.99 18.41 -5.61
C GLU A 671 2.52 17.02 -5.14
N ALA A 672 2.93 16.58 -3.95
CA ALA A 672 2.68 15.21 -3.48
C ALA A 672 1.19 14.86 -3.43
N ALA A 673 0.35 15.80 -2.99
CA ALA A 673 -1.09 15.60 -2.94
C ALA A 673 -1.74 15.56 -4.33
N GLU A 674 -1.25 16.39 -5.27
CA GLU A 674 -1.66 16.32 -6.68
C GLU A 674 -1.22 15.01 -7.32
N PHE A 675 -0.01 14.53 -7.01
CA PHE A 675 0.53 13.27 -7.50
C PHE A 675 -0.26 12.06 -6.98
N VAL A 676 -0.55 12.01 -5.67
CA VAL A 676 -1.39 10.95 -5.08
C VAL A 676 -2.80 10.97 -5.69
N HIS A 677 -3.33 12.16 -5.99
CA HIS A 677 -4.60 12.28 -6.69
C HIS A 677 -4.51 11.77 -8.14
N SER A 678 -3.44 12.10 -8.87
CA SER A 678 -3.26 11.75 -10.27
C SER A 678 -2.94 10.27 -10.51
N LEU A 679 -2.36 9.58 -9.52
CA LEU A 679 -2.17 8.12 -9.53
C LEU A 679 -3.38 7.34 -9.03
N SER A 680 -4.41 8.03 -8.53
CA SER A 680 -5.59 7.38 -7.96
C SER A 680 -6.74 7.26 -8.96
N PHE A 681 -7.23 6.04 -9.08
CA PHE A 681 -8.35 5.59 -9.88
C PHE A 681 -9.53 5.24 -8.96
N GLN A 682 -10.72 5.15 -9.53
CA GLN A 682 -11.94 4.89 -8.77
C GLN A 682 -12.84 3.92 -9.52
N GLU A 683 -13.21 2.82 -8.87
CA GLU A 683 -14.15 1.81 -9.40
C GLU A 683 -15.32 1.60 -8.45
N GLU A 684 -16.50 1.35 -8.99
CA GLU A 684 -17.68 1.04 -8.20
C GLU A 684 -17.56 -0.36 -7.56
N ILE A 685 -17.84 -0.45 -6.25
CA ILE A 685 -17.93 -1.73 -5.54
C ILE A 685 -19.37 -2.21 -5.65
N ARG A 686 -19.56 -3.44 -6.15
CA ARG A 686 -20.89 -4.07 -6.23
C ARG A 686 -21.58 -4.07 -4.86
N LYS A 687 -22.87 -3.74 -4.85
CA LYS A 687 -23.71 -3.78 -3.65
C LYS A 687 -23.68 -5.20 -3.06
N ASP A 688 -23.36 -5.29 -1.77
CA ASP A 688 -23.26 -6.53 -0.99
C ASP A 688 -24.53 -6.84 -0.20
N GLY A 689 -25.55 -5.96 -0.25
CA GLY A 689 -26.79 -6.08 0.52
C GLY A 689 -26.60 -5.85 2.02
N ALA A 690 -25.45 -5.31 2.45
CA ALA A 690 -25.13 -5.17 3.87
C ALA A 690 -25.88 -4.01 4.56
N ASP A 691 -26.27 -2.97 3.81
CA ASP A 691 -27.04 -1.82 4.34
C ASP A 691 -28.36 -1.60 3.57
N SER A 692 -29.40 -1.18 4.29
CA SER A 692 -30.74 -0.93 3.74
C SER A 692 -30.85 0.38 2.95
N LYS A 693 -29.84 1.25 3.01
CA LYS A 693 -29.82 2.54 2.29
C LYS A 693 -29.28 2.38 0.87
N GLY A 694 -28.59 1.27 0.58
CA GLY A 694 -28.07 0.92 -0.73
C GLY A 694 -27.11 1.96 -1.30
N TYR A 695 -26.43 2.74 -0.44
CA TYR A 695 -25.51 3.80 -0.86
C TYR A 695 -24.38 3.22 -1.70
N GLN A 696 -24.02 3.93 -2.76
CA GLN A 696 -22.97 3.47 -3.64
C GLN A 696 -21.61 3.58 -2.96
N LYS A 697 -20.83 2.49 -3.02
CA LYS A 697 -19.47 2.41 -2.48
C LYS A 697 -18.49 2.36 -3.65
N TYR A 698 -17.34 3.01 -3.49
CA TYR A 698 -16.28 2.99 -4.49
C TYR A 698 -14.95 2.60 -3.85
N ASP A 699 -14.12 1.86 -4.57
CA ASP A 699 -12.73 1.64 -4.18
C ASP A 699 -11.86 2.68 -4.88
N ARG A 700 -11.05 3.40 -4.11
CA ARG A 700 -10.02 4.29 -4.64
C ARG A 700 -8.72 3.53 -4.60
N TYR A 701 -8.06 3.36 -5.75
CA TYR A 701 -6.88 2.50 -5.87
C TYR A 701 -5.82 3.12 -6.77
N ALA A 702 -4.56 2.69 -6.60
CA ALA A 702 -3.45 2.98 -7.49
C ALA A 702 -3.17 1.76 -8.39
N VAL A 703 -2.56 1.99 -9.54
CA VAL A 703 -2.12 0.91 -10.44
C VAL A 703 -0.59 0.89 -10.46
N THR A 704 -0.01 -0.29 -10.29
CA THR A 704 1.45 -0.50 -10.33
C THR A 704 1.85 -1.48 -11.43
N CYS A 705 3.06 -1.35 -11.95
CA CYS A 705 3.66 -2.30 -12.89
C CYS A 705 5.10 -2.66 -12.48
N PRO A 706 5.62 -3.85 -12.84
CA PRO A 706 7.02 -4.21 -12.60
C PRO A 706 8.02 -3.31 -13.34
N CYS A 707 9.02 -2.80 -12.62
CA CYS A 707 10.11 -1.97 -13.15
C CYS A 707 11.47 -2.13 -12.42
N GLU A 708 11.84 -3.36 -12.07
CA GLU A 708 13.08 -3.70 -11.34
C GLU A 708 14.35 -3.10 -11.96
N SER A 709 14.52 -3.19 -13.28
CA SER A 709 15.72 -2.73 -13.98
C SER A 709 15.71 -1.24 -14.35
N PHE A 710 14.64 -0.50 -13.99
CA PHE A 710 14.49 0.88 -14.43
C PHE A 710 15.20 1.84 -13.48
N ASP A 711 16.27 2.47 -13.98
CA ASP A 711 17.03 3.52 -13.29
C ASP A 711 16.98 4.82 -14.13
N PRO A 712 16.04 5.74 -13.80
CA PRO A 712 15.85 6.96 -14.57
C PRO A 712 17.10 7.84 -14.66
N GLU A 713 17.90 7.92 -13.59
CA GLU A 713 19.07 8.78 -13.56
C GLU A 713 20.20 8.23 -14.43
N ARG A 714 20.45 6.91 -14.33
CA ARG A 714 21.42 6.24 -15.20
C ARG A 714 21.00 6.30 -16.66
N GLU A 715 19.74 5.99 -16.97
CA GLU A 715 19.23 6.05 -18.33
C GLU A 715 19.33 7.46 -18.92
N PHE A 716 18.97 8.49 -18.16
CA PHE A 716 19.14 9.88 -18.57
C PHE A 716 20.60 10.21 -18.86
N GLY A 717 21.52 9.86 -17.96
CA GLY A 717 22.95 10.12 -18.13
C GLY A 717 23.52 9.45 -19.38
N LEU A 718 23.13 8.19 -19.63
CA LEU A 718 23.55 7.43 -20.81
C LEU A 718 22.96 8.04 -22.10
N ARG A 719 21.64 8.28 -22.13
CA ARG A 719 20.95 8.84 -23.29
C ARG A 719 21.52 10.21 -23.64
N TYR A 720 21.67 11.11 -22.67
CA TYR A 720 22.23 12.43 -22.88
C TYR A 720 23.66 12.36 -23.43
N LYS A 721 24.55 11.61 -22.76
CA LYS A 721 25.95 11.45 -23.18
C LYS A 721 26.05 10.97 -24.63
N TRP A 722 25.28 9.95 -24.99
CA TRP A 722 25.38 9.36 -26.32
C TRP A 722 24.61 10.12 -27.40
N SER A 723 23.57 10.88 -27.05
CA SER A 723 22.97 11.86 -27.96
C SER A 723 23.97 12.94 -28.35
N GLU A 724 24.68 13.53 -27.38
CA GLU A 724 25.70 14.55 -27.67
C GLU A 724 26.86 13.97 -28.50
N ASN A 725 27.35 12.77 -28.15
CA ASN A 725 28.38 12.09 -28.95
C ASN A 725 27.92 11.81 -30.38
N ALA A 726 26.65 11.43 -30.57
CA ALA A 726 26.09 11.16 -31.89
C ALA A 726 25.98 12.45 -32.73
N LEU A 727 25.54 13.55 -32.11
CA LEU A 727 25.46 14.86 -32.74
C LEU A 727 26.85 15.38 -33.15
N ASP A 728 27.85 15.27 -32.28
CA ASP A 728 29.23 15.65 -32.57
C ASP A 728 29.83 14.82 -33.72
N LEU A 729 29.55 13.51 -33.73
CA LEU A 729 29.93 12.61 -34.82
C LEU A 729 29.29 13.00 -36.15
N ALA A 730 27.97 13.27 -36.15
CA ALA A 730 27.23 13.68 -37.33
C ALA A 730 27.72 15.04 -37.88
N GLY A 731 27.93 16.02 -37.00
CA GLY A 731 28.45 17.34 -37.36
C GLY A 731 29.84 17.25 -37.98
N ASN A 732 30.76 16.50 -37.35
CA ASN A 732 32.10 16.33 -37.89
C ASN A 732 32.11 15.57 -39.22
N ALA A 733 31.23 14.58 -39.38
CA ALA A 733 31.08 13.84 -40.62
C ALA A 733 30.56 14.75 -41.74
N ARG A 734 29.52 15.53 -41.47
CA ARG A 734 28.94 16.46 -42.45
C ARG A 734 29.96 17.49 -42.93
N ASP A 735 30.76 18.06 -42.01
CA ASP A 735 31.74 19.09 -42.36
C ASP A 735 32.90 18.55 -43.23
N LYS A 736 33.13 17.23 -43.22
CA LYS A 736 34.22 16.58 -43.96
C LYS A 736 33.78 15.79 -45.19
N PHE A 737 32.52 15.37 -45.24
CA PHE A 737 32.01 14.47 -46.27
C PHE A 737 30.74 15.07 -46.90
N GLU A 738 30.86 15.51 -48.15
CA GLU A 738 29.75 16.11 -48.90
C GLU A 738 28.66 15.08 -49.25
N GLY A 739 27.41 15.56 -49.35
CA GLY A 739 26.27 14.74 -49.75
C GLY A 739 25.85 13.63 -48.77
N LEU A 740 26.38 13.66 -47.53
CA LEU A 740 26.08 12.66 -46.51
C LEU A 740 24.59 12.66 -46.10
N LEU A 741 23.97 13.83 -46.03
CA LEU A 741 22.58 13.98 -45.61
C LEU A 741 21.57 13.74 -46.75
N ASP A 742 22.05 13.61 -47.99
CA ASP A 742 21.22 13.35 -49.17
C ASP A 742 20.85 11.86 -49.29
N SER A 743 21.57 10.96 -48.61
CA SER A 743 21.20 9.55 -48.51
C SER A 743 20.05 9.35 -47.51
N THR A 744 19.34 8.23 -47.61
CA THR A 744 18.22 7.88 -46.71
C THR A 744 18.67 7.63 -45.27
N ALA A 745 19.86 7.05 -45.12
CA ALA A 745 20.59 6.84 -43.89
C ALA A 745 22.09 6.96 -44.19
N PHE A 746 22.91 7.21 -43.17
CA PHE A 746 24.37 7.26 -43.34
C PHE A 746 25.09 6.62 -42.15
N ARG A 747 26.35 6.26 -42.36
CA ARG A 747 27.21 5.67 -41.32
C ARG A 747 28.49 6.48 -41.17
N VAL A 748 28.97 6.54 -39.93
CA VAL A 748 30.20 7.23 -39.52
C VAL A 748 31.06 6.23 -38.77
N GLN A 749 32.24 5.91 -39.31
CA GLN A 749 33.26 5.15 -38.61
C GLN A 749 34.22 6.10 -37.89
N LEU A 750 34.46 5.82 -36.61
CA LEU A 750 35.46 6.49 -35.79
C LEU A 750 36.49 5.46 -35.35
N ARG A 751 37.78 5.76 -35.55
CA ARG A 751 38.87 4.89 -35.08
C ARG A 751 40.01 5.68 -34.46
N GLY A 752 40.45 5.24 -33.29
CA GLY A 752 41.65 5.71 -32.63
C GLY A 752 42.84 4.90 -33.12
N ASP A 753 43.89 5.59 -33.54
CA ASP A 753 45.09 4.97 -34.09
C ASP A 753 46.32 5.49 -33.32
N GLY A 754 47.28 4.61 -33.03
CA GLY A 754 48.48 4.93 -32.28
C GLY A 754 49.72 4.56 -33.08
N VAL A 755 50.64 5.50 -33.21
CA VAL A 755 51.94 5.28 -33.87
C VAL A 755 53.04 5.34 -32.82
N LEU A 756 53.76 4.23 -32.69
CA LEU A 756 54.96 4.16 -31.86
C LEU A 756 56.14 4.74 -32.64
N SER A 757 56.72 5.80 -32.09
CA SER A 757 57.94 6.42 -32.60
C SER A 757 59.05 6.34 -31.56
N MET A 758 60.28 6.12 -32.04
CA MET A 758 61.46 5.98 -31.21
C MET A 758 62.66 6.61 -31.89
N ARG A 759 63.38 7.44 -31.13
CA ARG A 759 64.62 8.08 -31.61
C ARG A 759 65.86 7.28 -31.23
N ASN A 760 65.85 6.70 -30.03
CA ASN A 760 66.91 5.86 -29.44
C ASN A 760 66.32 5.03 -28.29
N GLU A 761 67.13 4.21 -27.62
CA GLU A 761 66.75 3.34 -26.50
C GLU A 761 66.05 4.05 -25.32
N GLU A 762 66.35 5.32 -25.08
CA GLU A 762 65.77 6.09 -23.98
C GLU A 762 64.48 6.82 -24.38
N THR A 763 64.35 7.21 -25.66
CA THR A 763 63.31 8.13 -26.13
C THR A 763 62.35 7.43 -27.10
N ALA A 764 61.24 6.94 -26.55
CA ALA A 764 60.08 6.46 -27.30
C ALA A 764 58.82 7.23 -26.89
N TRP A 765 57.93 7.48 -27.84
CA TRP A 765 56.65 8.12 -27.59
C TRP A 765 55.57 7.57 -28.53
N MET A 766 54.33 7.69 -28.10
CA MET A 766 53.16 7.37 -28.91
C MET A 766 52.56 8.65 -29.47
N THR A 767 52.26 8.66 -30.76
CA THR A 767 51.44 9.70 -31.39
C THR A 767 50.07 9.11 -31.67
N TYR A 768 49.03 9.76 -31.13
CA TYR A 768 47.67 9.30 -31.31
C TYR A 768 46.94 10.12 -32.36
N PHE A 769 46.17 9.41 -33.18
CA PHE A 769 45.35 9.95 -34.23
C PHE A 769 43.92 9.47 -34.04
N THR A 770 42.97 10.26 -34.52
CA THR A 770 41.58 9.86 -34.62
C THR A 770 41.15 10.01 -36.05
N HIS A 771 40.72 8.94 -36.68
CA HIS A 771 40.26 8.95 -38.05
C HIS A 771 38.75 8.79 -38.12
N VAL A 772 38.13 9.56 -39.01
CA VAL A 772 36.70 9.51 -39.29
C VAL A 772 36.51 9.16 -40.76
N ALA A 773 35.60 8.26 -41.07
CA ALA A 773 35.11 8.02 -42.42
C ALA A 773 33.59 8.03 -42.39
N ALA A 774 32.93 8.66 -43.36
CA ALA A 774 31.48 8.63 -43.45
C ALA A 774 31.00 8.45 -44.89
N ALA A 775 29.89 7.73 -45.03
CA ALA A 775 29.21 7.54 -46.31
C ALA A 775 27.73 7.23 -46.08
N GLY A 776 26.91 7.48 -47.10
CA GLY A 776 25.54 6.96 -47.14
C GLY A 776 25.52 5.43 -47.01
N VAL A 777 24.47 4.89 -46.39
CA VAL A 777 24.28 3.44 -46.30
C VAL A 777 24.20 2.85 -47.71
N GLY A 778 24.85 1.69 -47.94
CA GLY A 778 25.01 1.06 -49.25
C GLY A 778 26.16 1.61 -50.11
N ARG A 779 26.79 2.73 -49.72
CA ARG A 779 28.00 3.25 -50.38
C ARG A 779 29.26 2.77 -49.68
N GLU A 780 30.34 2.66 -50.46
CA GLU A 780 31.66 2.35 -49.92
C GLU A 780 32.19 3.52 -49.08
N LEU A 781 32.80 3.22 -47.93
CA LEU A 781 33.40 4.25 -47.10
C LEU A 781 34.66 4.83 -47.78
N PRO A 782 34.78 6.17 -47.85
CA PRO A 782 35.95 6.84 -48.38
C PRO A 782 37.17 6.59 -47.48
N GLN A 783 38.34 7.04 -47.92
CA GLN A 783 39.55 6.99 -47.10
C GLN A 783 39.32 7.76 -45.79
N PRO A 784 39.68 7.20 -44.61
CA PRO A 784 39.47 7.89 -43.36
C PRO A 784 40.31 9.17 -43.26
N VAL A 785 39.71 10.23 -42.74
CA VAL A 785 40.32 11.56 -42.59
C VAL A 785 40.61 11.84 -41.12
N ALA A 786 41.82 12.31 -40.82
CA ALA A 786 42.20 12.68 -39.46
C ALA A 786 41.27 13.75 -38.87
N SER A 787 40.94 13.63 -37.59
CA SER A 787 40.13 14.57 -36.84
C SER A 787 40.90 15.13 -35.67
N ARG A 788 40.85 16.45 -35.56
CA ARG A 788 41.39 17.21 -34.42
C ARG A 788 40.30 17.58 -33.42
N ASN A 789 39.08 17.08 -33.62
CA ASN A 789 37.98 17.34 -32.70
C ASN A 789 38.30 16.65 -31.36
N PRO A 790 38.41 17.40 -30.24
CA PRO A 790 38.78 16.85 -28.94
C PRO A 790 37.76 15.83 -28.42
N PHE A 791 36.47 15.98 -28.72
CA PHE A 791 35.45 15.02 -28.32
C PHE A 791 35.65 13.68 -29.03
N LEU A 792 35.94 13.72 -30.33
CA LEU A 792 36.22 12.51 -31.10
C LEU A 792 37.52 11.82 -30.68
N LEU A 793 38.55 12.60 -30.33
CA LEU A 793 39.79 12.10 -29.76
C LEU A 793 39.55 11.37 -28.42
N GLN A 794 38.63 11.88 -27.59
CA GLN A 794 38.26 11.22 -26.35
C GLN A 794 37.45 9.95 -26.60
N LEU A 795 36.47 10.00 -27.51
CA LEU A 795 35.64 8.85 -27.86
C LEU A 795 36.45 7.71 -28.49
N SER A 796 37.52 8.03 -29.20
CA SER A 796 38.41 7.02 -29.77
C SER A 796 39.50 6.54 -28.80
N GLY A 797 39.53 7.06 -27.56
CA GLY A 797 40.54 6.74 -26.55
C GLY A 797 41.90 7.42 -26.74
N ALA A 798 42.06 8.26 -27.78
CA ALA A 798 43.31 8.95 -28.10
C ALA A 798 43.71 10.04 -27.08
N LEU A 799 42.77 10.57 -26.29
CA LEU A 799 43.03 11.56 -25.22
C LEU A 799 43.18 10.96 -23.82
N SER A 800 42.70 9.73 -23.57
CA SER A 800 42.64 9.14 -22.22
C SER A 800 43.93 8.48 -21.75
N THR A 801 44.98 8.46 -22.57
CA THR A 801 46.28 7.87 -22.22
C THR A 801 47.06 8.81 -21.29
N HIS A 802 46.64 8.89 -20.04
CA HIS A 802 47.39 9.54 -18.97
C HIS A 802 48.42 8.55 -18.41
N SER A 803 49.67 9.02 -18.32
CA SER A 803 50.84 8.41 -17.67
C SER A 803 51.66 7.38 -18.48
N ASP A 804 52.95 7.34 -18.14
CA ASP A 804 54.08 6.64 -18.76
C ASP A 804 53.98 5.10 -18.81
N ALA A 805 52.78 4.55 -18.62
CA ALA A 805 52.49 3.13 -18.39
C ALA A 805 51.97 2.38 -19.64
N GLY A 806 52.46 2.71 -20.84
CA GLY A 806 52.20 1.92 -22.06
C GLY A 806 50.76 1.92 -22.60
N VAL A 807 50.60 1.44 -23.83
CA VAL A 807 49.32 1.34 -24.54
C VAL A 807 48.84 -0.10 -24.57
N ARG A 808 47.58 -0.33 -24.20
CA ARG A 808 46.88 -1.61 -24.37
C ARG A 808 46.00 -1.57 -25.62
N ALA A 809 45.72 -2.73 -26.19
CA ALA A 809 44.78 -2.87 -27.32
C ALA A 809 43.40 -2.25 -27.03
N SER A 810 42.99 -2.24 -25.76
CA SER A 810 41.72 -1.69 -25.28
C SER A 810 41.69 -0.17 -25.18
N ASP A 811 42.85 0.50 -25.24
CA ASP A 811 42.96 1.94 -25.00
C ASP A 811 42.63 2.75 -26.26
N LEU A 812 42.72 2.12 -27.44
CA LEU A 812 42.33 2.69 -28.72
C LEU A 812 41.07 2.02 -29.24
N LEU A 813 40.03 2.83 -29.38
CA LEU A 813 38.68 2.37 -29.67
C LEU A 813 38.34 2.57 -31.15
N GLY A 814 37.46 1.72 -31.67
CA GLY A 814 37.05 1.72 -33.06
C GLY A 814 35.62 1.25 -33.21
N PHE A 815 34.72 2.11 -33.68
CA PHE A 815 33.31 1.80 -33.83
C PHE A 815 32.67 2.51 -35.02
N GLU A 816 31.49 2.03 -35.40
CA GLU A 816 30.63 2.61 -36.42
C GLU A 816 29.32 3.08 -35.77
N ALA A 817 28.88 4.28 -36.12
CA ALA A 817 27.57 4.82 -35.79
C ALA A 817 26.74 4.94 -37.07
N THR A 818 25.55 4.33 -37.10
CA THR A 818 24.62 4.41 -38.22
C THR A 818 23.43 5.28 -37.85
N PHE A 819 23.13 6.27 -38.69
CA PHE A 819 22.09 7.28 -38.50
C PHE A 819 20.95 7.03 -39.47
N ALA A 820 19.74 6.85 -38.95
CA ALA A 820 18.51 6.72 -39.72
C ALA A 820 17.42 7.61 -39.12
N CYS A 821 16.55 8.16 -39.97
CA CYS A 821 15.44 9.03 -39.55
C CYS A 821 14.14 8.49 -40.14
N GLY A 822 13.09 8.42 -39.33
CA GLY A 822 11.74 8.04 -39.77
C GLY A 822 10.76 8.09 -38.60
N THR A 823 9.57 7.55 -38.78
CA THR A 823 8.59 7.47 -37.67
C THR A 823 9.09 6.54 -36.57
N ARG A 824 8.58 6.75 -35.36
CA ARG A 824 8.92 5.99 -34.15
C ARG A 824 8.75 4.48 -34.39
N LEU A 825 7.65 4.07 -35.03
CA LEU A 825 7.39 2.67 -35.36
C LEU A 825 8.33 2.12 -36.44
N GLU A 826 8.60 2.87 -37.51
CA GLU A 826 9.53 2.45 -38.56
C GLU A 826 10.94 2.24 -37.99
N MET A 827 11.42 3.18 -37.18
CA MET A 827 12.75 3.12 -36.59
C MET A 827 12.89 2.01 -35.54
N HIS A 828 11.82 1.68 -34.82
CA HIS A 828 11.80 0.53 -33.91
C HIS A 828 11.86 -0.79 -34.68
N GLY A 829 11.10 -0.90 -35.78
CA GLY A 829 11.03 -2.10 -36.63
C GLY A 829 12.35 -2.45 -37.33
N LEU A 830 13.26 -1.49 -37.49
CA LEU A 830 14.60 -1.76 -38.01
C LEU A 830 15.38 -2.68 -37.03
N PRO A 831 15.99 -3.78 -37.52
CA PRO A 831 16.78 -4.67 -36.66
C PRO A 831 17.99 -3.93 -36.08
N LEU A 832 18.49 -4.43 -34.95
CA LEU A 832 19.77 -3.97 -34.42
C LEU A 832 20.91 -4.60 -35.25
N PRO A 833 22.00 -3.86 -35.50
CA PRO A 833 23.19 -4.43 -36.13
C PRO A 833 23.66 -5.63 -35.30
N SER A 834 23.78 -6.79 -35.93
CA SER A 834 24.35 -7.99 -35.30
C SER A 834 25.58 -8.44 -36.08
N LYS A 835 26.34 -9.40 -35.55
CA LYS A 835 27.47 -9.99 -36.27
C LYS A 835 27.04 -10.65 -37.60
N ASP A 836 25.79 -11.08 -37.67
CA ASP A 836 25.25 -11.84 -38.80
C ASP A 836 24.44 -10.97 -39.78
N VAL A 837 23.97 -9.81 -39.35
CA VAL A 837 23.21 -8.86 -40.18
C VAL A 837 23.84 -7.48 -40.07
N PRO A 838 24.67 -7.08 -41.06
CA PRO A 838 25.21 -5.73 -41.14
C PRO A 838 24.08 -4.70 -41.13
N ALA A 839 24.32 -3.55 -40.51
CA ALA A 839 23.35 -2.45 -40.49
C ALA A 839 22.89 -2.02 -41.90
N THR A 840 23.74 -2.23 -42.91
CA THR A 840 23.48 -1.87 -44.31
C THR A 840 22.32 -2.64 -44.92
N ASP A 841 22.24 -3.95 -44.67
CA ASP A 841 21.31 -4.84 -45.38
C ASP A 841 19.87 -4.64 -44.87
N ALA A 842 19.76 -4.34 -43.57
CA ALA A 842 18.52 -4.02 -42.89
C ALA A 842 17.86 -2.72 -43.40
N LEU A 843 18.67 -1.69 -43.63
CA LEU A 843 18.24 -0.36 -44.06
C LEU A 843 17.93 -0.32 -45.55
N GLU A 844 18.56 -1.15 -46.38
CA GLU A 844 18.32 -1.17 -47.83
C GLU A 844 16.92 -1.71 -48.19
N HIS A 845 16.39 -2.66 -47.42
CA HIS A 845 15.09 -3.30 -47.70
C HIS A 845 13.91 -2.67 -46.94
N SER A 846 14.18 -2.08 -45.78
CA SER A 846 13.16 -1.66 -44.81
C SER A 846 13.28 -0.18 -44.42
N GLY A 847 14.25 0.53 -44.99
CA GLY A 847 14.59 1.88 -44.58
C GLY A 847 13.65 2.97 -45.13
N PRO A 848 13.81 4.20 -44.62
CA PRO A 848 13.06 5.36 -45.08
C PRO A 848 13.30 5.61 -46.57
N LYS A 849 12.24 5.94 -47.32
CA LYS A 849 12.34 6.25 -48.77
C LYS A 849 12.78 7.69 -49.07
N ARG A 850 12.91 8.54 -48.06
CA ARG A 850 13.25 9.96 -48.17
C ARG A 850 14.70 10.19 -47.78
N SER A 851 15.30 11.27 -48.28
CA SER A 851 16.64 11.67 -47.82
C SER A 851 16.63 11.98 -46.32
N PHE A 852 17.76 11.77 -45.66
CA PHE A 852 17.89 12.01 -44.23
C PHE A 852 17.62 13.48 -43.90
N LEU A 853 18.12 14.42 -44.72
CA LEU A 853 17.85 15.85 -44.58
C LEU A 853 16.36 16.19 -44.65
N ASP A 854 15.63 15.63 -45.63
CA ASP A 854 14.19 15.87 -45.79
C ASP A 854 13.41 15.28 -44.60
N CYS A 855 13.82 14.10 -44.13
CA CYS A 855 13.27 13.50 -42.93
C CYS A 855 13.47 14.35 -41.68
N LEU A 856 14.65 14.97 -41.49
CA LEU A 856 14.91 15.84 -40.36
C LEU A 856 13.99 17.06 -40.34
N LYS A 857 13.91 17.78 -41.47
CA LYS A 857 13.10 19.00 -41.60
C LYS A 857 11.61 18.71 -41.47
N THR A 858 11.13 17.69 -42.18
CA THR A 858 9.74 17.29 -42.12
C THR A 858 9.39 16.75 -40.74
N GLY A 859 10.26 15.92 -40.15
CA GLY A 859 10.06 15.31 -38.85
C GLY A 859 9.99 16.32 -37.71
N ALA A 860 10.84 17.35 -37.71
CA ALA A 860 10.80 18.40 -36.70
C ALA A 860 9.47 19.18 -36.73
N LEU A 861 9.00 19.57 -37.93
CA LEU A 861 7.72 20.26 -38.11
C LEU A 861 6.53 19.37 -37.75
N GLU A 862 6.57 18.11 -38.17
CA GLU A 862 5.48 17.16 -37.94
C GLU A 862 5.39 16.78 -36.46
N ASN A 863 6.51 16.60 -35.76
CA ASN A 863 6.51 16.38 -34.31
C ASN A 863 5.88 17.55 -33.57
N GLN A 864 6.21 18.78 -33.96
CA GLN A 864 5.59 19.97 -33.37
C GLN A 864 4.08 19.99 -33.61
N ARG A 865 3.62 19.64 -34.82
CA ARG A 865 2.20 19.54 -35.16
C ARG A 865 1.50 18.47 -34.33
N LEU A 866 2.04 17.25 -34.29
CA LEU A 866 1.48 16.11 -33.55
C LEU A 866 1.40 16.40 -32.04
N ARG A 867 2.43 17.03 -31.46
CA ARG A 867 2.45 17.43 -30.05
C ARG A 867 1.46 18.57 -29.74
N ALA A 868 1.20 19.45 -30.70
CA ALA A 868 0.17 20.49 -30.56
C ALA A 868 -1.25 19.93 -30.67
N GLU A 869 -1.47 18.92 -31.53
CA GLU A 869 -2.77 18.27 -31.72
C GLU A 869 -3.14 17.32 -30.58
N SER A 870 -2.15 16.62 -30.02
CA SER A 870 -2.32 15.63 -28.96
C SER A 870 -1.40 15.91 -27.77
N PRO A 871 -1.56 17.06 -27.06
CA PRO A 871 -0.64 17.47 -26.01
C PRO A 871 -0.72 16.58 -24.74
N ALA A 872 -1.80 15.82 -24.58
CA ALA A 872 -2.00 14.91 -23.44
C ALA A 872 -1.33 13.54 -23.64
N GLU A 873 -0.96 13.19 -24.88
CA GLU A 873 -0.40 11.90 -25.24
C GLU A 873 1.13 11.94 -25.17
N ASP A 874 1.71 11.05 -24.36
CA ASP A 874 3.17 10.95 -24.25
C ASP A 874 3.81 10.21 -25.41
N PHE A 875 3.11 9.19 -25.90
CA PHE A 875 3.53 8.36 -27.01
C PHE A 875 2.69 8.66 -28.25
N LEU A 876 3.38 9.13 -29.29
CA LEU A 876 2.79 9.41 -30.59
C LEU A 876 3.48 8.48 -31.60
N PRO A 877 2.80 7.44 -32.14
CA PRO A 877 3.44 6.45 -33.01
C PRO A 877 3.97 7.08 -34.31
N GLY A 878 3.34 8.16 -34.77
CA GLY A 878 3.75 8.94 -35.93
C GLY A 878 4.87 9.97 -35.65
N GLU A 879 5.34 10.11 -34.40
CA GLU A 879 6.46 10.99 -34.08
C GLU A 879 7.71 10.54 -34.84
N TYR A 880 8.36 11.45 -35.55
CA TYR A 880 9.63 11.21 -36.20
C TYR A 880 10.75 11.19 -35.18
N VAL A 881 11.68 10.26 -35.35
CA VAL A 881 12.86 10.13 -34.49
C VAL A 881 14.09 9.87 -35.34
N VAL A 882 15.24 10.32 -34.85
CA VAL A 882 16.54 9.90 -35.37
C VAL A 882 17.05 8.76 -34.50
N ARG A 883 17.20 7.59 -35.11
CA ARG A 883 17.81 6.43 -34.48
C ARG A 883 19.29 6.39 -34.85
N VAL A 884 20.13 6.29 -33.82
CA VAL A 884 21.57 6.06 -33.98
C VAL A 884 21.94 4.74 -33.35
N THR A 885 22.49 3.82 -34.14
CA THR A 885 22.97 2.53 -33.66
C THR A 885 24.48 2.48 -33.67
N PHE A 886 25.06 1.98 -32.59
CA PHE A 886 26.51 1.85 -32.43
C PHE A 886 26.93 0.39 -32.53
N SER A 887 27.93 0.11 -33.37
CA SER A 887 28.49 -1.22 -33.54
C SER A 887 30.01 -1.18 -33.45
N GLU A 888 30.62 -2.18 -32.83
CA GLU A 888 32.08 -2.28 -32.75
C GLU A 888 32.70 -2.52 -34.13
N ILE A 889 33.86 -1.93 -34.38
CA ILE A 889 34.79 -2.45 -35.39
C ILE A 889 35.43 -3.69 -34.76
N PRO A 890 35.21 -4.91 -35.28
CA PRO A 890 35.53 -6.14 -34.55
C PRO A 890 37.03 -6.46 -34.53
N THR A 891 37.80 -5.82 -35.40
CA THR A 891 39.20 -6.14 -35.65
C THR A 891 40.08 -4.92 -35.39
N CYS A 892 41.06 -5.08 -34.50
CA CYS A 892 42.20 -4.16 -34.40
C CYS A 892 43.34 -4.67 -35.27
N PHE A 893 44.22 -3.78 -35.67
CA PHE A 893 45.40 -4.11 -36.45
C PHE A 893 46.66 -3.65 -35.74
N HIS A 894 47.70 -4.47 -35.76
CA HIS A 894 48.95 -4.21 -35.08
C HIS A 894 50.13 -4.55 -36.00
N GLU A 895 51.13 -3.68 -36.02
CA GLU A 895 52.42 -3.92 -36.65
C GLU A 895 53.52 -3.45 -35.72
N THR A 896 54.57 -4.25 -35.63
CA THR A 896 55.83 -3.90 -35.01
C THR A 896 56.93 -4.09 -36.05
N MET A 897 57.79 -3.08 -36.21
CA MET A 897 58.94 -3.17 -37.12
C MET A 897 60.20 -3.48 -36.33
N THR A 898 60.48 -4.77 -36.18
CA THR A 898 61.71 -5.26 -35.55
C THR A 898 62.95 -4.97 -36.38
N ASP A 899 62.81 -4.90 -37.71
CA ASP A 899 63.93 -4.68 -38.63
C ASP A 899 64.50 -3.25 -38.55
N ASN A 900 63.74 -2.31 -37.95
CA ASN A 900 64.17 -0.93 -37.73
C ASN A 900 64.79 -0.70 -36.34
N ILE A 901 64.98 -1.74 -35.54
CA ILE A 901 65.66 -1.67 -34.24
C ILE A 901 67.15 -1.42 -34.49
N ARG A 902 67.66 -0.25 -34.07
CA ARG A 902 69.07 0.13 -34.29
C ARG A 902 69.98 -0.27 -33.14
N PHE A 903 69.44 -0.36 -31.93
CA PHE A 903 70.16 -0.75 -30.72
C PHE A 903 69.44 -1.90 -30.04
N ALA A 904 70.18 -2.90 -29.57
CA ALA A 904 69.60 -4.06 -28.89
C ALA A 904 68.77 -3.66 -27.65
N ASN A 905 69.09 -2.53 -27.02
CA ASN A 905 68.38 -2.04 -25.84
C ASN A 905 67.07 -1.31 -26.17
N GLU A 906 66.73 -1.05 -27.44
CA GLU A 906 65.44 -0.42 -27.77
C GLU A 906 64.24 -1.24 -27.28
N THR A 907 64.37 -2.57 -27.24
CA THR A 907 63.31 -3.47 -26.75
C THR A 907 63.10 -3.38 -25.24
N GLU A 908 64.07 -2.83 -24.49
CA GLU A 908 63.95 -2.61 -23.04
C GLU A 908 63.26 -1.29 -22.70
N ASN A 909 63.03 -0.42 -23.69
CA ASN A 909 62.27 0.81 -23.47
C ASN A 909 60.84 0.46 -22.98
N PRO A 910 60.36 1.01 -21.86
CA PRO A 910 59.06 0.64 -21.29
C PRO A 910 57.88 0.83 -22.26
N VAL A 911 57.90 1.88 -23.09
CA VAL A 911 56.83 2.16 -24.05
C VAL A 911 56.84 1.14 -25.18
N PHE A 912 58.02 0.86 -25.75
CA PHE A 912 58.17 -0.15 -26.80
C PHE A 912 57.84 -1.56 -26.28
N LYS A 913 58.32 -1.91 -25.09
CA LYS A 913 58.03 -3.17 -24.41
C LYS A 913 56.53 -3.35 -24.23
N ASN A 914 55.84 -2.36 -23.66
CA ASN A 914 54.38 -2.41 -23.49
C ASN A 914 53.63 -2.55 -24.82
N PHE A 915 54.11 -1.89 -25.87
CA PHE A 915 53.55 -2.00 -27.21
C PHE A 915 53.71 -3.41 -27.80
N LEU A 916 54.84 -4.09 -27.56
CA LEU A 916 55.03 -5.49 -27.95
C LEU A 916 54.03 -6.45 -27.29
N TRP A 917 53.55 -6.13 -26.08
CA TRP A 917 52.58 -6.95 -25.34
C TRP A 917 51.14 -6.82 -25.87
N VAL A 918 50.91 -5.96 -26.86
CA VAL A 918 49.60 -5.84 -27.53
C VAL A 918 49.31 -7.12 -28.32
N THR A 919 48.34 -7.90 -27.85
CA THR A 919 47.90 -9.16 -28.44
C THR A 919 46.43 -9.10 -28.89
N GLY A 920 45.98 -10.04 -29.72
CA GLY A 920 44.58 -10.13 -30.16
C GLY A 920 44.19 -9.16 -31.29
N CYS A 921 45.18 -8.59 -31.99
CA CYS A 921 45.01 -7.80 -33.21
C CYS A 921 45.53 -8.56 -34.42
N LYS A 922 44.94 -8.32 -35.61
CA LYS A 922 45.45 -8.86 -36.87
C LYS A 922 46.71 -8.10 -37.30
N ALA A 923 47.53 -8.71 -38.14
CA ALA A 923 48.67 -8.02 -38.73
C ALA A 923 48.20 -6.82 -39.57
N LEU A 924 48.92 -5.70 -39.51
CA LEU A 924 48.59 -4.50 -40.31
C LEU A 924 48.59 -4.75 -41.83
N SER A 925 49.32 -5.77 -42.30
CA SER A 925 49.28 -6.23 -43.70
C SER A 925 47.91 -6.76 -44.14
N ALA A 926 47.03 -7.09 -43.19
CA ALA A 926 45.65 -7.48 -43.47
C ALA A 926 44.69 -6.29 -43.63
N VAL A 927 45.16 -5.04 -43.46
CA VAL A 927 44.39 -3.85 -43.83
C VAL A 927 44.31 -3.78 -45.36
N PRO A 928 43.11 -3.68 -45.97
CA PRO A 928 42.98 -3.60 -47.42
C PRO A 928 43.80 -2.45 -48.01
N GLU A 929 44.42 -2.69 -49.16
CA GLU A 929 45.24 -1.71 -49.86
C GLU A 929 44.42 -0.44 -50.17
N GLY A 930 44.98 0.74 -49.90
CA GLY A 930 44.28 2.03 -50.05
C GLY A 930 43.35 2.43 -48.90
N LYS A 931 43.10 1.58 -47.89
CA LYS A 931 42.28 1.95 -46.71
C LYS A 931 43.07 2.55 -45.55
N MET A 932 44.40 2.62 -45.66
CA MET A 932 45.25 3.28 -44.66
C MET A 932 45.28 4.81 -44.89
N PRO A 933 44.96 5.64 -43.87
CA PRO A 933 45.08 7.09 -43.93
C PRO A 933 46.47 7.58 -44.37
N GLU A 934 46.53 8.67 -45.13
CA GLU A 934 47.78 9.20 -45.69
C GLU A 934 48.80 9.62 -44.62
N ASP A 935 48.33 10.19 -43.52
CA ASP A 935 49.16 10.60 -42.38
C ASP A 935 49.75 9.39 -41.64
N LEU A 936 49.00 8.29 -41.51
CA LEU A 936 49.55 7.02 -41.00
C LEU A 936 50.58 6.42 -41.96
N GLN A 937 50.35 6.50 -43.28
CA GLN A 937 51.34 6.08 -44.27
C GLN A 937 52.61 6.95 -44.20
N ALA A 938 52.47 8.26 -44.01
CA ALA A 938 53.58 9.18 -43.85
C ALA A 938 54.36 8.88 -42.56
N ALA A 939 53.65 8.63 -41.44
CA ALA A 939 54.25 8.25 -40.17
C ALA A 939 55.02 6.92 -40.28
N LYS A 940 54.50 5.94 -41.03
CA LYS A 940 55.17 4.66 -41.31
C LYS A 940 56.48 4.82 -42.10
N ARG A 941 56.61 5.85 -42.93
CA ARG A 941 57.85 6.17 -43.69
C ARG A 941 58.89 6.92 -42.86
N ALA A 942 58.54 7.40 -41.66
CA ALA A 942 59.46 8.13 -40.80
C ALA A 942 60.57 7.20 -40.26
N TYR A 943 61.80 7.70 -40.19
CA TYR A 943 62.94 6.94 -39.65
C TYR A 943 62.79 6.57 -38.17
N THR A 944 61.91 7.26 -37.44
CA THR A 944 61.56 7.00 -36.05
C THR A 944 60.47 5.95 -35.88
N TYR A 945 59.82 5.49 -36.95
CA TYR A 945 58.73 4.54 -36.85
C TYR A 945 59.19 3.20 -36.25
N ARG A 946 58.37 2.66 -35.34
CA ARG A 946 58.61 1.37 -34.68
C ARG A 946 57.39 0.46 -34.66
N GLY A 947 56.19 1.01 -34.83
CA GLY A 947 54.98 0.22 -34.93
C GLY A 947 53.72 1.07 -34.98
N MET A 948 52.60 0.41 -35.26
CA MET A 948 51.28 1.04 -35.35
C MET A 948 50.21 0.12 -34.81
N LEU A 949 49.24 0.71 -34.11
CA LEU A 949 48.07 0.05 -33.56
C LEU A 949 46.81 0.78 -34.04
N LEU A 950 45.92 0.07 -34.72
CA LEU A 950 44.60 0.55 -35.11
C LEU A 950 43.56 0.00 -34.15
N GLY A 951 42.78 0.89 -33.54
CA GLY A 951 41.84 0.59 -32.45
C GLY A 951 40.63 -0.24 -32.87
N LYS A 952 39.99 -0.86 -31.87
CA LYS A 952 38.75 -1.65 -32.01
C LYS A 952 37.85 -1.48 -30.80
N GLY A 953 36.59 -1.87 -30.94
CA GLY A 953 35.65 -1.91 -29.81
C GLY A 953 35.00 -0.57 -29.49
N LEU A 954 33.92 -0.64 -28.72
CA LEU A 954 33.11 0.50 -28.28
C LEU A 954 33.68 1.13 -26.99
N PRO A 955 33.47 2.43 -26.76
CA PRO A 955 33.73 3.04 -25.45
C PRO A 955 32.97 2.36 -24.30
N MET A 956 33.42 2.61 -23.07
CA MET A 956 32.69 2.20 -21.87
C MET A 956 31.31 2.85 -21.83
N ASP A 957 30.34 2.09 -21.32
CA ASP A 957 28.95 2.49 -21.19
C ASP A 957 28.31 2.91 -22.53
N THR A 958 28.63 2.25 -23.64
CA THR A 958 28.06 2.60 -24.95
C THR A 958 26.65 2.11 -25.11
N LEU A 959 25.69 3.01 -25.33
CA LEU A 959 24.34 2.60 -25.72
C LEU A 959 24.38 1.94 -27.09
N ALA A 960 23.76 0.76 -27.21
CA ALA A 960 23.64 0.07 -28.50
C ALA A 960 22.82 0.89 -29.51
N GLU A 961 21.79 1.59 -29.01
CA GLU A 961 21.02 2.54 -29.79
C GLU A 961 20.60 3.76 -28.95
N VAL A 962 20.49 4.90 -29.62
CA VAL A 962 20.00 6.18 -29.07
C VAL A 962 18.92 6.73 -29.97
N ILE A 963 17.87 7.26 -29.37
CA ILE A 963 16.74 7.91 -30.05
C ILE A 963 16.79 9.40 -29.75
N MET A 964 16.81 10.22 -30.79
CA MET A 964 16.89 11.68 -30.69
C MET A 964 15.74 12.35 -31.44
N ASP A 965 15.42 13.58 -31.04
CA ASP A 965 14.47 14.41 -31.76
C ASP A 965 15.12 14.96 -33.04
N PRO A 966 14.48 14.88 -34.22
CA PRO A 966 14.96 15.53 -35.43
C PRO A 966 15.28 17.02 -35.25
N ALA A 967 14.55 17.73 -34.38
CA ALA A 967 14.81 19.13 -34.08
C ALA A 967 16.21 19.35 -33.48
N ASP A 968 16.73 18.40 -32.69
CA ASP A 968 18.07 18.50 -32.11
C ASP A 968 19.16 18.47 -33.19
N PHE A 969 18.94 17.72 -34.27
CA PHE A 969 19.83 17.71 -35.44
C PHE A 969 19.71 18.98 -36.27
N VAL A 970 18.49 19.47 -36.50
CA VAL A 970 18.28 20.74 -37.24
C VAL A 970 18.96 21.89 -36.51
N ASP A 971 18.83 21.95 -35.17
CA ASP A 971 19.48 22.95 -34.31
C ASP A 971 21.01 22.84 -34.35
N GLU A 972 21.56 21.63 -34.19
CA GLU A 972 23.02 21.42 -34.09
C GLU A 972 23.70 21.60 -35.45
N LEU A 973 23.09 21.08 -36.51
CA LEU A 973 23.60 21.15 -37.87
C LEU A 973 23.16 22.43 -38.60
N GLU A 974 22.41 23.35 -37.99
CA GLU A 974 22.04 24.63 -38.64
C GLU A 974 21.40 24.44 -40.04
N LEU A 975 20.45 23.49 -40.15
CA LEU A 975 19.89 22.99 -41.42
C LEU A 975 18.68 23.75 -41.97
#